data_AF-A0A8T2SUU2-F1
#
_entry.id   AF-A0A8T2SUU2-F1
#
_cell.length_a   1.000
_cell.length_b   1.000
_cell.length_c   1.000
_cell.angle_alpha   90.00
_cell.angle_beta   90.00
_cell.angle_gamma   90.00
#
_symmetry.space_group_name_H-M   'P 1'
#
loop_
_entity.id
_entity.type
_entity.pdbx_description
1 polymer ?
#
loop_
_entity_poly.entity_id
_entity_poly.type
_entity_poly.pdbx_seq_one_letter_code
_entity_poly.pdbx_strand_id
1 'polypeptide(L)'
;MIPSCWSLVCSFLVVGVFCLCGSARQMEDANGNCTKFSPLVGYTAQLSMLQHQLRGQIEVLNDCSFRVTRFDMLAGKDVYWWGAKDENFQNMTDGFVISRTHLNRTFVNESMVVTLEDCTWDDFRVLGVWDVALEADYGHIVFPTSDTITAMTPTLAPAMSPHPALPPSSSEDKNARLFSVKNQPTMFDNCIVLSSIYRLRWTLNAETGTVDLGVEAAVPDTHYMAFGWAKPGSTSAFMLNADVVLAGFQNHTTPFVDDYYISKYGECTWDQDVPSGVCPDSAYSQNDNSSSNRTDLKFIHGQWQDGVAFMRYQKTLQSDSQFDIGINATSEMVAIWALGLMKQPDSLRPLYLPEKHTSFGHVSLNLSDTVDGCKGPLQAPNSDDLDLIVAEAGVPIVVSVGPATHYPNPPHPDEVIYLNEVEAPVLKVERGVQVTFSVQAGHEVAFYISESPLGGEPSENVTIFAGGSDAQGVPATPYPLVWKPDRFTPDEVYYHSYFQKKMGWKIQVVDGGLTDMYNSTVYLADQKVKLYWMITEAGISFAVRAVPKSGYVAIGFGESMVNTFAYVGWLEDDTCKVGTYWIDGRDSGSIHRTNESLTDVQCAQQNGMITFQFSRPLDPHCTGHQECRNVIDPSIPLKIVWAIGTHWSADHLTSSNMHSSKSSKYMSVHLTKGVAEPEQELRPVLAVHGFMMFLAWALLFPGGVLAARYLRHLKDDGWFQIHVYAQYSGIAIMLLGVLFAIAEKGEFHTGSLHVKLGLTSIFFACMQPINAFFRPKKAAPGERPSTARVVWLFVHRGFRHGQYGRESSFAKGDWIMANNEDDDSANLLRSNQPLSTAAGSGEVQLYPGKQMEVQLQTL
;
A
#
# COMPACT_ATOMS: atom_id res chain seq x y z
N MET A 1 -34.42 -7.49 46.78
CA MET A 1 -34.68 -7.95 48.16
C MET A 1 -33.78 -9.15 48.42
N ILE A 2 -33.25 -9.22 49.64
CA ILE A 2 -32.10 -10.00 50.14
C ILE A 2 -32.47 -11.53 50.28
N PRO A 3 -31.58 -12.46 50.68
CA PRO A 3 -30.90 -13.48 49.85
C PRO A 3 -30.94 -14.89 50.52
N SER A 4 -29.85 -15.70 50.40
CA SER A 4 -29.41 -16.82 51.31
C SER A 4 -29.99 -18.22 51.02
N CYS A 5 -29.36 -19.38 51.29
CA CYS A 5 -28.05 -19.81 51.82
C CYS A 5 -27.98 -21.37 51.76
N TRP A 6 -26.76 -21.93 51.63
CA TRP A 6 -26.23 -23.19 52.22
C TRP A 6 -26.72 -24.56 51.66
N SER A 7 -25.86 -25.44 51.12
CA SER A 7 -24.71 -26.24 51.66
C SER A 7 -25.10 -27.52 52.42
N LEU A 8 -24.22 -28.54 52.28
CA LEU A 8 -23.93 -29.71 53.16
C LEU A 8 -24.77 -31.01 52.89
N VAL A 9 -24.27 -32.27 52.85
CA VAL A 9 -23.02 -32.95 53.30
C VAL A 9 -22.88 -34.34 52.62
N CYS A 10 -21.65 -34.86 52.42
CA CYS A 10 -21.15 -36.19 52.89
C CYS A 10 -19.77 -36.50 52.26
N SER A 11 -18.63 -36.24 52.94
CA SER A 11 -17.91 -37.10 53.92
C SER A 11 -17.19 -38.29 53.25
N PHE A 12 -15.88 -38.57 53.38
CA PHE A 12 -15.03 -38.64 54.59
C PHE A 12 -13.52 -38.50 54.29
N LEU A 13 -12.80 -37.99 55.30
CA LEU A 13 -11.35 -37.88 55.54
C LEU A 13 -10.67 -39.21 55.94
N VAL A 14 -9.35 -39.36 55.65
CA VAL A 14 -8.20 -39.69 56.56
C VAL A 14 -6.89 -39.38 55.79
N VAL A 15 -6.17 -38.27 56.01
CA VAL A 15 -5.06 -37.97 56.95
C VAL A 15 -3.74 -38.74 56.70
N GLY A 16 -2.65 -37.99 56.42
CA GLY A 16 -1.25 -38.47 56.48
C GLY A 16 -0.22 -37.42 56.02
N VAL A 17 0.46 -36.81 57.00
CA VAL A 17 1.50 -35.75 56.94
C VAL A 17 2.79 -36.20 56.22
N PHE A 18 3.43 -35.34 55.41
CA PHE A 18 4.90 -35.16 55.39
C PHE A 18 5.32 -33.84 54.71
N CYS A 19 6.27 -33.16 55.36
CA CYS A 19 6.92 -31.91 54.99
C CYS A 19 8.15 -32.17 54.10
N LEU A 20 8.51 -31.17 53.28
CA LEU A 20 9.87 -30.82 52.79
C LEU A 20 10.64 -31.89 51.96
N CYS A 21 10.64 -31.73 50.64
CA CYS A 21 11.86 -31.54 49.82
C CYS A 21 11.44 -31.36 48.35
N GLY A 22 12.03 -30.37 47.67
CA GLY A 22 11.85 -30.16 46.25
C GLY A 22 12.41 -31.35 45.46
N SER A 23 11.54 -32.08 44.78
CA SER A 23 11.96 -33.09 43.81
C SER A 23 12.28 -32.39 42.49
N ALA A 24 13.57 -32.21 42.24
CA ALA A 24 14.11 -32.19 40.90
C ALA A 24 13.50 -33.37 40.14
N ARG A 25 12.78 -33.10 39.05
CA ARG A 25 12.46 -34.12 38.06
C ARG A 25 13.77 -34.48 37.38
N GLN A 26 14.41 -35.56 37.84
CA GLN A 26 15.34 -36.31 37.01
C GLN A 26 14.56 -36.76 35.78
N MET A 27 14.87 -36.16 34.62
CA MET A 27 14.59 -36.80 33.34
C MET A 27 15.44 -38.06 33.30
N GLU A 28 14.79 -39.21 33.27
CA GLU A 28 15.44 -40.49 32.95
C GLU A 28 16.06 -40.39 31.57
N ASP A 29 17.38 -40.60 31.54
CA ASP A 29 18.20 -40.76 30.36
C ASP A 29 17.63 -41.87 29.46
N ALA A 30 17.30 -41.52 28.22
CA ALA A 30 17.28 -42.49 27.14
C ALA A 30 18.74 -42.87 26.81
N ASN A 31 19.36 -43.67 27.68
CA ASN A 31 20.74 -44.10 27.55
C ASN A 31 20.89 -45.17 26.46
N GLY A 32 20.91 -44.74 25.19
CA GLY A 32 21.89 -45.29 24.26
C GLY A 32 23.25 -44.79 24.77
N ASN A 33 24.13 -45.70 25.18
CA ASN A 33 25.32 -45.41 25.97
C ASN A 33 26.29 -44.47 25.22
N CYS A 34 26.07 -43.16 25.34
CA CYS A 34 26.85 -42.16 24.62
C CYS A 34 28.21 -41.99 25.31
N THR A 35 29.27 -42.13 24.53
CA THR A 35 30.65 -42.11 25.03
C THR A 35 31.14 -40.67 25.24
N LYS A 36 32.32 -40.52 25.86
CA LYS A 36 32.98 -39.23 26.08
C LYS A 36 34.43 -39.27 25.57
N PHE A 37 34.61 -39.81 24.37
CA PHE A 37 35.93 -40.02 23.78
C PHE A 37 36.38 -38.84 22.92
N SER A 38 35.46 -38.02 22.43
CA SER A 38 35.78 -36.85 21.61
C SER A 38 36.71 -35.90 22.38
N PRO A 39 37.76 -35.37 21.73
CA PRO A 39 38.63 -34.36 22.33
C PRO A 39 37.89 -33.03 22.59
N LEU A 40 36.69 -32.85 22.02
CA LEU A 40 35.86 -31.68 22.22
C LEU A 40 35.03 -31.74 23.50
N VAL A 41 34.97 -32.86 24.23
CA VAL A 41 34.16 -32.94 25.46
C VAL A 41 34.68 -31.93 26.50
N GLY A 42 33.78 -31.07 26.98
CA GLY A 42 34.08 -29.94 27.86
C GLY A 42 34.54 -28.67 27.13
N TYR A 43 34.63 -28.69 25.80
CA TYR A 43 34.89 -27.49 25.00
C TYR A 43 33.71 -26.52 25.11
N THR A 44 34.02 -25.26 25.35
CA THR A 44 33.04 -24.18 25.45
C THR A 44 33.32 -23.08 24.45
N ALA A 45 32.28 -22.61 23.76
CA ALA A 45 32.36 -21.50 22.82
C ALA A 45 31.10 -20.65 22.87
N GLN A 46 31.18 -19.43 22.33
CA GLN A 46 30.05 -18.52 22.19
C GLN A 46 29.66 -18.39 20.72
N LEU A 47 28.36 -18.40 20.44
CA LEU A 47 27.81 -18.24 19.09
C LEU A 47 28.11 -16.82 18.57
N SER A 48 28.55 -16.73 17.32
CA SER A 48 28.57 -15.45 16.61
C SER A 48 27.13 -14.94 16.43
N MET A 49 26.98 -13.62 16.32
CA MET A 49 25.71 -12.98 16.01
C MET A 49 25.79 -12.45 14.58
N LEU A 50 25.28 -13.22 13.63
CA LEU A 50 25.19 -12.79 12.23
C LEU A 50 23.79 -12.25 11.91
N GLN A 51 22.73 -12.91 12.39
CA GLN A 51 21.35 -12.44 12.23
C GLN A 51 20.48 -12.88 13.40
N HIS A 52 19.23 -12.43 13.40
CA HIS A 52 18.20 -12.74 14.39
C HIS A 52 18.65 -12.51 15.83
N GLN A 53 19.61 -11.60 16.02
CA GLN A 53 20.28 -11.28 17.28
C GLN A 53 20.68 -12.53 18.07
N LEU A 54 21.16 -13.56 17.37
CA LEU A 54 21.57 -14.82 17.99
C LEU A 54 22.66 -14.59 19.05
N ARG A 55 22.41 -15.07 20.27
CA ARG A 55 23.41 -15.18 21.33
C ARG A 55 23.27 -16.52 22.03
N GLY A 56 24.38 -17.04 22.51
CA GLY A 56 24.38 -18.23 23.35
C GLY A 56 25.79 -18.76 23.59
N GLN A 57 25.91 -19.55 24.64
CA GLN A 57 27.12 -20.26 25.00
C GLN A 57 26.89 -21.76 24.90
N ILE A 58 27.75 -22.42 24.13
CA ILE A 58 27.74 -23.85 23.86
C ILE A 58 28.79 -24.53 24.72
N GLU A 59 28.44 -25.70 25.26
CA GLU A 59 29.33 -26.62 25.96
C GLU A 59 29.09 -28.04 25.48
N VAL A 60 30.12 -28.70 24.97
CA VAL A 60 30.04 -30.11 24.53
C VAL A 60 30.02 -31.02 25.75
N LEU A 61 28.96 -31.82 25.92
CA LEU A 61 28.76 -32.65 27.11
C LEU A 61 29.34 -34.07 26.96
N ASN A 62 29.20 -34.64 25.77
CA ASN A 62 29.59 -36.00 25.39
C ASN A 62 29.60 -36.13 23.85
N ASP A 63 29.83 -37.35 23.34
CA ASP A 63 30.00 -37.60 21.90
C ASP A 63 28.70 -37.45 21.08
N CYS A 64 27.56 -37.23 21.73
CA CYS A 64 26.24 -37.19 21.10
C CYS A 64 25.42 -35.97 21.50
N SER A 65 25.92 -35.07 22.35
CA SER A 65 25.13 -33.93 22.83
C SER A 65 25.95 -32.75 23.30
N PHE A 66 25.34 -31.57 23.21
CA PHE A 66 25.86 -30.33 23.73
C PHE A 66 24.78 -29.55 24.48
N ARG A 67 25.21 -28.71 25.40
CA ARG A 67 24.35 -27.79 26.14
C ARG A 67 24.49 -26.39 25.58
N VAL A 68 23.38 -25.70 25.44
CA VAL A 68 23.31 -24.28 25.11
C VAL A 68 22.73 -23.54 26.30
N THR A 69 23.35 -22.42 26.67
CA THR A 69 22.91 -21.54 27.75
C THR A 69 22.91 -20.09 27.29
N ARG A 70 22.16 -19.23 27.97
CA ARG A 70 21.97 -17.82 27.58
C ARG A 70 21.52 -17.68 26.12
N PHE A 71 20.63 -18.57 25.69
CA PHE A 71 20.17 -18.62 24.31
C PHE A 71 19.11 -17.56 24.06
N ASP A 72 19.46 -16.58 23.22
CA ASP A 72 18.59 -15.52 22.72
C ASP A 72 18.55 -15.60 21.20
N MET A 73 17.35 -15.51 20.62
CA MET A 73 17.17 -15.54 19.16
C MET A 73 15.78 -15.00 18.79
N LEU A 74 15.69 -14.19 17.74
CA LEU A 74 14.41 -13.85 17.11
C LEU A 74 13.87 -15.05 16.32
N ALA A 75 12.54 -15.17 16.22
CA ALA A 75 11.93 -16.29 15.50
C ALA A 75 12.33 -16.26 14.01
N GLY A 76 12.74 -17.40 13.47
CA GLY A 76 12.95 -17.60 12.03
C GLY A 76 11.86 -18.44 11.39
N LYS A 77 11.98 -18.73 10.08
CA LYS A 77 10.95 -19.44 9.33
C LYS A 77 11.07 -20.95 9.48
N ASP A 78 12.22 -21.51 9.13
CA ASP A 78 12.48 -22.95 9.22
C ASP A 78 13.90 -23.23 9.73
N VAL A 79 14.09 -23.08 11.04
CA VAL A 79 15.41 -22.97 11.67
C VAL A 79 15.80 -24.24 12.42
N TYR A 80 17.03 -24.70 12.22
CA TYR A 80 17.61 -25.89 12.86
C TYR A 80 19.07 -25.67 13.28
N TRP A 81 19.59 -26.62 14.05
CA TRP A 81 21.03 -26.77 14.26
C TRP A 81 21.70 -27.35 13.02
N TRP A 82 22.79 -26.74 12.60
CA TRP A 82 23.46 -27.01 11.34
C TRP A 82 24.93 -27.38 11.52
N GLY A 83 25.36 -28.38 10.77
CA GLY A 83 26.75 -28.85 10.72
C GLY A 83 27.33 -28.55 9.34
N ALA A 84 28.47 -27.87 9.29
CA ALA A 84 29.22 -27.62 8.06
C ALA A 84 30.71 -27.94 8.21
N LYS A 85 31.38 -28.23 7.09
CA LYS A 85 32.81 -28.63 7.10
C LYS A 85 33.76 -27.47 7.34
N ASP A 86 33.39 -26.25 6.94
CA ASP A 86 34.16 -25.02 7.13
C ASP A 86 33.27 -23.78 6.99
N GLU A 87 33.79 -22.60 7.31
CA GLU A 87 33.05 -21.31 7.31
C GLU A 87 32.86 -20.71 5.90
N ASN A 88 33.47 -21.29 4.85
CA ASN A 88 33.32 -20.73 3.49
C ASN A 88 31.92 -20.96 2.93
N PHE A 89 31.51 -20.07 2.02
CA PHE A 89 30.17 -20.06 1.40
C PHE A 89 29.69 -21.45 0.97
N GLN A 90 30.49 -22.16 0.16
CA GLN A 90 30.12 -23.46 -0.39
C GLN A 90 29.91 -24.52 0.70
N ASN A 91 30.82 -24.61 1.68
CA ASN A 91 30.72 -25.59 2.75
C ASN A 91 29.56 -25.29 3.71
N MET A 92 29.26 -24.02 3.95
CA MET A 92 28.12 -23.61 4.76
C MET A 92 26.80 -23.98 4.08
N THR A 93 26.66 -23.73 2.77
CA THR A 93 25.47 -24.10 2.00
C THR A 93 25.33 -25.61 1.80
N ASP A 94 26.44 -26.35 1.70
CA ASP A 94 26.46 -27.82 1.55
C ASP A 94 26.38 -28.59 2.89
N GLY A 95 26.13 -27.88 3.99
CA GLY A 95 26.01 -28.48 5.32
C GLY A 95 24.76 -29.35 5.47
N PHE A 96 24.47 -29.73 6.71
CA PHE A 96 23.32 -30.59 7.02
C PHE A 96 22.75 -30.32 8.40
N VAL A 97 21.47 -30.68 8.58
CA VAL A 97 20.80 -30.60 9.88
C VAL A 97 21.37 -31.67 10.81
N ILE A 98 21.86 -31.26 11.98
CA ILE A 98 22.47 -32.17 12.97
C ILE A 98 21.50 -32.56 14.10
N SER A 99 20.36 -31.88 14.21
CA SER A 99 19.34 -32.15 15.22
C SER A 99 17.96 -31.74 14.70
N ARG A 100 16.93 -32.57 14.93
CA ARG A 100 15.55 -32.28 14.52
C ARG A 100 14.84 -31.27 15.42
N THR A 101 15.57 -30.68 16.38
CA THR A 101 15.04 -29.63 17.25
C THR A 101 14.74 -28.39 16.42
N HIS A 102 13.45 -28.06 16.29
CA HIS A 102 12.99 -26.89 15.53
C HIS A 102 13.09 -25.61 16.37
N LEU A 103 13.69 -24.56 15.81
CA LEU A 103 13.95 -23.28 16.48
C LEU A 103 13.04 -22.16 15.94
N ASN A 104 11.73 -22.37 15.96
CA ASN A 104 10.74 -21.52 15.27
C ASN A 104 10.08 -20.42 16.11
N ARG A 105 10.63 -20.11 17.29
CA ARG A 105 10.08 -19.10 18.18
C ARG A 105 11.15 -18.16 18.67
N THR A 106 10.74 -17.05 19.27
CA THR A 106 11.68 -16.19 19.99
C THR A 106 12.14 -16.91 21.26
N PHE A 107 13.46 -16.96 21.45
CA PHE A 107 14.10 -17.50 22.65
C PHE A 107 14.62 -16.34 23.51
N VAL A 108 14.45 -16.47 24.82
CA VAL A 108 14.76 -15.40 25.79
C VAL A 108 15.50 -16.00 26.99
N ASN A 109 16.82 -15.90 26.97
CA ASN A 109 17.77 -16.37 27.98
C ASN A 109 17.49 -17.84 28.40
N GLU A 110 17.28 -18.69 27.40
CA GLU A 110 16.93 -20.09 27.63
C GLU A 110 18.16 -20.99 27.72
N SER A 111 17.95 -22.20 28.24
CA SER A 111 18.98 -23.24 28.28
C SER A 111 18.39 -24.57 27.85
N MET A 112 19.09 -25.28 26.98
CA MET A 112 18.64 -26.55 26.41
C MET A 112 19.83 -27.49 26.18
N VAL A 113 19.55 -28.79 26.13
CA VAL A 113 20.50 -29.81 25.72
C VAL A 113 20.04 -30.33 24.36
N VAL A 114 20.95 -30.29 23.39
CA VAL A 114 20.70 -30.70 22.01
C VAL A 114 21.44 -32.00 21.77
N THR A 115 20.73 -32.97 21.20
CA THR A 115 21.29 -34.29 20.86
C THR A 115 21.57 -34.33 19.36
N LEU A 116 22.73 -34.84 18.99
CA LEU A 116 23.15 -35.09 17.62
C LEU A 116 22.39 -36.30 17.06
N GLU A 117 21.91 -36.18 15.83
CA GLU A 117 21.18 -37.23 15.12
C GLU A 117 21.91 -37.58 13.82
N ASP A 118 22.19 -38.86 13.62
CA ASP A 118 22.80 -39.40 12.39
C ASP A 118 24.17 -38.77 12.02
N CYS A 119 24.87 -38.14 12.97
CA CYS A 119 26.20 -37.56 12.79
C CYS A 119 27.05 -37.62 14.08
N THR A 120 28.35 -37.40 13.91
CA THR A 120 29.37 -37.33 14.96
C THR A 120 30.13 -36.00 14.90
N TRP A 121 30.86 -35.67 15.96
CA TRP A 121 31.68 -34.45 16.03
C TRP A 121 32.80 -34.36 14.98
N ASP A 122 33.17 -35.48 14.34
CA ASP A 122 34.20 -35.50 13.28
C ASP A 122 33.61 -35.18 11.89
N ASP A 123 32.27 -35.18 11.74
CA ASP A 123 31.60 -34.97 10.46
C ASP A 123 31.46 -33.49 10.08
N PHE A 124 31.60 -32.58 11.06
CA PHE A 124 31.49 -31.14 10.87
C PHE A 124 32.47 -30.38 11.76
N ARG A 125 32.89 -29.21 11.30
CA ARG A 125 33.78 -28.29 12.03
C ARG A 125 33.04 -27.05 12.52
N VAL A 126 31.96 -26.69 11.83
CA VAL A 126 31.12 -25.54 12.13
C VAL A 126 29.80 -26.05 12.69
N LEU A 127 29.40 -25.49 13.84
CA LEU A 127 28.09 -25.69 14.44
C LEU A 127 27.33 -24.36 14.40
N GLY A 128 26.30 -24.29 13.58
CA GLY A 128 25.50 -23.09 13.33
C GLY A 128 24.03 -23.24 13.69
N VAL A 129 23.34 -22.10 13.69
CA VAL A 129 21.89 -22.01 13.70
C VAL A 129 21.45 -21.49 12.33
N TRP A 130 20.65 -22.28 11.62
CA TRP A 130 20.46 -22.10 10.18
C TRP A 130 19.00 -22.13 9.77
N ASP A 131 18.56 -21.18 8.95
CA ASP A 131 17.25 -21.19 8.28
C ASP A 131 17.36 -21.92 6.94
N VAL A 132 16.73 -23.08 6.86
CA VAL A 132 16.77 -23.95 5.66
C VAL A 132 15.99 -23.31 4.50
N ALA A 133 14.95 -22.53 4.76
CA ALA A 133 14.15 -21.93 3.71
C ALA A 133 14.86 -20.78 2.98
N LEU A 134 15.75 -20.07 3.68
CA LEU A 134 16.52 -18.94 3.13
C LEU A 134 18.01 -19.27 2.91
N GLU A 135 18.42 -20.51 3.21
CA GLU A 135 19.82 -20.92 3.30
C GLU A 135 20.64 -19.91 4.15
N ALA A 136 20.09 -19.47 5.28
CA ALA A 136 20.62 -18.34 6.06
C ALA A 136 21.30 -18.78 7.36
N ASP A 137 22.49 -18.24 7.63
CA ASP A 137 23.21 -18.46 8.88
C ASP A 137 22.92 -17.36 9.89
N TYR A 138 22.26 -17.70 11.00
CA TYR A 138 22.01 -16.75 12.08
C TYR A 138 23.26 -16.54 12.95
N GLY A 139 24.19 -17.48 12.89
CA GLY A 139 25.46 -17.46 13.59
C GLY A 139 25.91 -18.85 14.02
N HIS A 140 27.20 -18.97 14.26
CA HIS A 140 27.87 -20.25 14.40
C HIS A 140 29.07 -20.20 15.35
N ILE A 141 29.57 -21.38 15.67
CA ILE A 141 30.88 -21.60 16.29
C ILE A 141 31.72 -22.50 15.39
N VAL A 142 33.04 -22.37 15.54
CA VAL A 142 34.00 -23.21 14.82
C VAL A 142 34.91 -23.92 15.77
N PHE A 143 34.94 -25.23 15.64
CA PHE A 143 35.79 -26.09 16.42
C PHE A 143 37.25 -25.99 15.95
N PRO A 144 38.20 -26.03 16.89
CA PRO A 144 39.63 -26.07 16.56
C PRO A 144 39.99 -27.38 15.87
N THR A 145 40.98 -27.34 14.97
CA THR A 145 41.50 -28.52 14.28
C THR A 145 42.45 -29.33 15.16
N SER A 146 42.57 -30.64 14.95
CA SER A 146 43.47 -31.52 15.72
C SER A 146 44.95 -31.08 15.72
N ASP A 147 45.39 -30.34 14.70
CA ASP A 147 46.74 -29.75 14.62
C ASP A 147 46.94 -28.58 15.61
N THR A 148 45.87 -27.84 15.95
CA THR A 148 45.94 -26.79 16.99
C THR A 148 45.85 -27.37 18.40
N ILE A 149 45.27 -28.57 18.56
CA ILE A 149 45.17 -29.28 19.84
C ILE A 149 46.52 -29.94 20.21
N THR A 150 47.30 -30.42 19.23
CA THR A 150 48.63 -31.04 19.46
C THR A 150 49.78 -30.04 19.65
N ALA A 151 49.63 -28.79 19.21
CA ALA A 151 50.61 -27.71 19.46
C ALA A 151 50.71 -27.29 20.95
N MET A 152 49.85 -27.83 21.83
CA MET A 152 49.83 -27.54 23.27
C MET A 152 50.61 -28.55 24.14
N THR A 153 51.31 -29.53 23.54
CA THR A 153 52.21 -30.46 24.28
C THR A 153 53.68 -30.13 24.06
N PRO A 154 54.51 -29.93 25.11
CA PRO A 154 55.92 -29.61 24.95
C PRO A 154 56.73 -30.90 24.72
N THR A 155 57.23 -31.12 23.51
CA THR A 155 58.27 -32.11 23.23
C THR A 155 59.51 -31.48 22.61
N LEU A 156 60.66 -31.89 23.14
CA LEU A 156 62.01 -31.38 22.93
C LEU A 156 62.61 -31.72 21.53
N ALA A 157 63.03 -30.67 20.79
CA ALA A 157 64.19 -30.55 19.87
C ALA A 157 64.28 -31.43 18.58
N PRO A 158 65.16 -31.14 17.57
CA PRO A 158 66.18 -30.07 17.45
C PRO A 158 66.14 -29.21 16.15
N ALA A 159 67.00 -28.19 16.13
CA ALA A 159 67.13 -27.07 15.20
C ALA A 159 67.64 -27.39 13.77
N MET A 160 67.30 -26.52 12.80
CA MET A 160 68.20 -25.92 11.76
C MET A 160 67.49 -24.74 11.01
N SER A 161 68.21 -23.64 10.83
CA SER A 161 67.81 -22.26 10.38
C SER A 161 67.95 -22.04 8.84
N PRO A 162 67.82 -20.82 8.21
CA PRO A 162 67.56 -19.46 8.77
C PRO A 162 66.69 -18.41 7.98
N HIS A 163 66.12 -17.46 8.76
CA HIS A 163 65.92 -15.99 8.54
C HIS A 163 64.76 -15.41 7.67
N PRO A 164 64.32 -14.14 7.90
CA PRO A 164 64.24 -13.34 9.16
C PRO A 164 62.96 -12.47 9.33
N ALA A 165 62.41 -12.35 10.55
CA ALA A 165 61.75 -11.13 11.07
C ALA A 165 61.65 -11.17 12.62
N LEU A 166 61.83 -10.03 13.28
CA LEU A 166 61.93 -9.75 14.74
C LEU A 166 60.99 -8.56 15.09
N PRO A 167 60.70 -8.21 16.37
CA PRO A 167 59.86 -8.87 17.39
C PRO A 167 58.78 -7.88 17.99
N PRO A 168 57.98 -8.19 19.04
CA PRO A 168 58.47 -7.99 20.41
C PRO A 168 57.91 -8.91 21.54
N SER A 169 58.78 -9.05 22.55
CA SER A 169 58.63 -9.18 24.01
C SER A 169 57.58 -10.10 24.67
N SER A 170 58.16 -11.10 25.33
CA SER A 170 57.65 -12.01 26.35
C SER A 170 57.29 -11.36 27.69
N SER A 171 56.29 -11.92 28.36
CA SER A 171 56.47 -12.56 29.68
C SER A 171 55.32 -13.54 29.92
N GLU A 172 55.66 -14.82 29.98
CA GLU A 172 54.78 -15.93 30.34
C GLU A 172 54.18 -15.74 31.74
N ASP A 173 52.90 -16.14 31.92
CA ASP A 173 52.47 -16.76 33.16
C ASP A 173 51.87 -18.13 32.84
N LYS A 174 52.55 -19.17 33.36
CA LYS A 174 52.22 -20.58 33.18
C LYS A 174 51.29 -21.00 34.29
N ASN A 175 50.01 -21.26 33.97
CA ASN A 175 49.18 -22.37 34.49
C ASN A 175 47.68 -22.05 34.40
N ALA A 176 47.05 -22.38 33.27
CA ALA A 176 45.64 -22.75 33.20
C ALA A 176 45.46 -23.72 32.02
N ARG A 177 44.65 -24.77 32.17
CA ARG A 177 44.26 -25.65 31.05
C ARG A 177 43.52 -24.79 30.02
N LEU A 178 44.22 -24.37 28.96
CA LEU A 178 43.82 -23.24 28.13
C LEU A 178 43.08 -23.71 26.86
N PHE A 179 41.85 -24.18 26.99
CA PHE A 179 40.90 -23.97 25.90
C PHE A 179 40.40 -22.53 26.06
N SER A 180 41.06 -21.59 25.38
CA SER A 180 40.62 -20.20 25.35
C SER A 180 39.22 -20.16 24.72
N VAL A 181 38.22 -19.72 25.49
CA VAL A 181 36.90 -19.39 24.94
C VAL A 181 37.12 -18.32 23.89
N LYS A 182 36.77 -18.59 22.63
CA LYS A 182 36.74 -17.54 21.60
C LYS A 182 35.60 -16.59 22.00
N ASN A 183 35.95 -15.53 22.72
CA ASN A 183 35.00 -14.55 23.22
C ASN A 183 34.39 -13.80 22.04
N GLN A 184 33.07 -13.88 21.91
CA GLN A 184 32.36 -13.15 20.87
C GLN A 184 32.21 -11.69 21.28
N PRO A 185 32.37 -10.74 20.35
CA PRO A 185 32.38 -9.32 20.69
C PRO A 185 31.05 -8.84 21.28
N THR A 186 29.94 -9.53 20.98
CA THR A 186 28.59 -9.18 21.44
C THR A 186 28.21 -9.79 22.80
N MET A 187 29.10 -10.58 23.40
CA MET A 187 28.87 -11.25 24.69
C MET A 187 29.58 -10.51 25.83
N PHE A 188 28.84 -10.32 26.92
CA PHE A 188 29.29 -9.63 28.15
C PHE A 188 28.79 -10.38 29.38
N ASP A 189 29.38 -10.07 30.53
CA ASP A 189 29.00 -10.67 31.81
C ASP A 189 27.80 -9.97 32.44
N ASN A 190 27.67 -8.65 32.22
CA ASN A 190 26.65 -7.83 32.81
C ASN A 190 25.85 -7.04 31.78
N CYS A 191 24.59 -6.74 32.10
CA CYS A 191 23.73 -5.89 31.31
C CYS A 191 22.60 -5.22 32.11
N ILE A 192 22.28 -3.97 31.76
CA ILE A 192 21.12 -3.23 32.24
C ILE A 192 20.35 -2.58 31.09
N VAL A 193 19.04 -2.40 31.29
CA VAL A 193 18.16 -1.67 30.38
C VAL A 193 18.16 -0.19 30.78
N LEU A 194 18.61 0.69 29.89
CA LEU A 194 18.62 2.15 30.11
C LEU A 194 17.28 2.76 29.68
N SER A 195 16.73 2.28 28.56
CA SER A 195 15.38 2.60 28.06
C SER A 195 14.80 1.41 27.31
N SER A 196 13.55 1.49 26.86
CA SER A 196 12.91 0.40 26.09
C SER A 196 13.66 0.04 24.79
N ILE A 197 14.47 0.97 24.26
CA ILE A 197 15.23 0.82 23.02
C ILE A 197 16.74 0.94 23.21
N TYR A 198 17.24 1.04 24.45
CA TYR A 198 18.67 1.24 24.72
C TYR A 198 19.15 0.44 25.93
N ARG A 199 20.22 -0.33 25.76
CA ARG A 199 20.81 -1.21 26.76
C ARG A 199 22.31 -0.94 26.88
N LEU A 200 22.82 -1.15 28.09
CA LEU A 200 24.24 -1.10 28.40
C LEU A 200 24.69 -2.49 28.85
N ARG A 201 25.77 -2.98 28.25
CA ARG A 201 26.46 -4.22 28.59
C ARG A 201 27.87 -3.91 29.07
N TRP A 202 28.41 -4.69 30.01
CA TRP A 202 29.80 -4.53 30.40
C TRP A 202 30.46 -5.80 30.93
N THR A 203 31.78 -5.85 30.80
CA THR A 203 32.67 -6.82 31.42
C THR A 203 33.82 -6.06 32.07
N LEU A 204 33.99 -6.24 33.39
CA LEU A 204 35.01 -5.57 34.18
C LEU A 204 36.27 -6.43 34.24
N ASN A 205 37.39 -5.92 33.74
CA ASN A 205 38.69 -6.56 33.81
C ASN A 205 39.51 -5.92 34.94
N ALA A 206 39.31 -6.40 36.17
CA ALA A 206 39.92 -5.83 37.37
C ALA A 206 41.46 -5.96 37.38
N GLU A 207 42.02 -7.00 36.75
CA GLU A 207 43.47 -7.23 36.69
C GLU A 207 44.19 -6.22 35.80
N THR A 208 43.58 -5.86 34.67
CA THR A 208 44.13 -4.88 33.72
C THR A 208 43.69 -3.44 34.03
N GLY A 209 42.75 -3.26 34.95
CA GLY A 209 42.19 -1.94 35.27
C GLY A 209 41.39 -1.34 34.12
N THR A 210 40.69 -2.17 33.34
CA THR A 210 39.88 -1.74 32.19
C THR A 210 38.45 -2.25 32.28
N VAL A 211 37.53 -1.57 31.60
CA VAL A 211 36.14 -2.01 31.42
C VAL A 211 35.81 -2.06 29.94
N ASP A 212 35.27 -3.19 29.50
CA ASP A 212 34.66 -3.32 28.18
C ASP A 212 33.20 -2.92 28.28
N LEU A 213 32.80 -1.90 27.53
CA LEU A 213 31.44 -1.37 27.47
C LEU A 213 30.82 -1.71 26.12
N GLY A 214 29.57 -2.18 26.15
CA GLY A 214 28.75 -2.50 24.99
C GLY A 214 27.49 -1.68 25.00
N VAL A 215 27.33 -0.74 24.06
CA VAL A 215 26.10 0.04 23.89
C VAL A 215 25.26 -0.60 22.79
N GLU A 216 24.00 -0.93 23.10
CA GLU A 216 23.08 -1.69 22.23
C GLU A 216 21.76 -0.94 22.11
N ALA A 217 21.44 -0.39 20.93
CA ALA A 217 20.21 0.39 20.73
C ALA A 217 19.46 0.04 19.43
N ALA A 218 18.13 0.02 19.52
CA ALA A 218 17.24 -0.11 18.38
C ALA A 218 17.04 1.27 17.72
N VAL A 219 18.04 1.70 16.96
CA VAL A 219 18.08 2.99 16.27
C VAL A 219 18.61 2.82 14.83
N PRO A 220 18.20 3.69 13.90
CA PRO A 220 18.83 3.81 12.59
C PRO A 220 20.32 4.15 12.72
N ASP A 221 21.09 3.81 11.68
CA ASP A 221 22.51 4.17 11.50
C ASP A 221 22.80 5.69 11.53
N THR A 222 21.79 6.52 11.27
CA THR A 222 21.85 7.99 11.37
C THR A 222 21.86 8.54 12.81
N HIS A 223 21.67 7.69 13.81
CA HIS A 223 21.65 8.09 15.21
C HIS A 223 22.98 7.85 15.92
N TYR A 224 23.33 8.76 16.85
CA TYR A 224 24.39 8.52 17.82
C TYR A 224 23.82 7.85 19.08
N MET A 225 24.69 7.07 19.73
CA MET A 225 24.50 6.47 21.04
C MET A 225 25.57 7.04 21.98
N ALA A 226 25.15 7.77 23.00
CA ALA A 226 26.03 8.36 23.99
C ALA A 226 25.89 7.66 25.34
N PHE A 227 27.03 7.32 25.95
CA PHE A 227 27.09 6.81 27.31
C PHE A 227 28.35 7.31 28.01
N GLY A 228 28.22 7.71 29.27
CA GLY A 228 29.36 8.15 30.05
C GLY A 228 29.05 8.49 31.49
N TRP A 229 29.98 9.16 32.15
CA TRP A 229 29.95 9.41 33.58
C TRP A 229 29.74 10.89 33.90
N ALA A 230 28.88 11.15 34.88
CA ALA A 230 28.72 12.48 35.42
C ALA A 230 29.87 12.80 36.39
N LYS A 231 30.20 14.09 36.51
CA LYS A 231 31.20 14.56 37.48
C LYS A 231 30.85 14.08 38.90
N PRO A 232 31.77 13.40 39.62
CA PRO A 232 31.52 12.91 40.97
C PRO A 232 31.05 14.00 41.93
N GLY A 233 30.04 13.68 42.75
CA GLY A 233 29.44 14.62 43.71
C GLY A 233 28.38 15.56 43.14
N SER A 234 28.09 15.50 41.83
CA SER A 234 26.98 16.24 41.24
C SER A 234 25.63 15.70 41.72
N THR A 235 24.69 16.57 42.09
CA THR A 235 23.32 16.19 42.49
C THR A 235 22.26 16.55 41.45
N SER A 236 22.63 17.38 40.47
CA SER A 236 21.79 17.86 39.37
C SER A 236 22.69 18.34 38.23
N ALA A 237 22.12 18.58 37.03
CA ALA A 237 22.87 19.03 35.85
C ALA A 237 24.01 18.08 35.46
N PHE A 238 23.74 16.78 35.50
CA PHE A 238 24.72 15.70 35.32
C PHE A 238 25.52 15.75 34.02
N MET A 239 25.03 16.43 32.98
CA MET A 239 25.76 16.60 31.72
C MET A 239 26.94 17.57 31.83
N LEU A 240 26.89 18.60 32.69
CA LEU A 240 27.95 19.60 32.72
C LEU A 240 29.22 19.02 33.35
N ASN A 241 30.33 19.14 32.62
CA ASN A 241 31.63 18.53 32.94
C ASN A 241 31.56 17.00 33.01
N ALA A 242 30.67 16.39 32.24
CA ALA A 242 30.64 14.95 32.05
C ALA A 242 31.63 14.52 30.97
N ASP A 243 32.10 13.30 31.14
CA ASP A 243 32.94 12.54 30.22
C ASP A 243 32.04 11.49 29.57
N VAL A 244 31.84 11.58 28.26
CA VAL A 244 30.92 10.73 27.52
C VAL A 244 31.54 10.19 26.25
N VAL A 245 31.31 8.91 26.02
CA VAL A 245 31.66 8.27 24.76
C VAL A 245 30.48 8.37 23.81
N LEU A 246 30.74 8.85 22.59
CA LEU A 246 29.78 8.91 21.50
C LEU A 246 30.09 7.78 20.51
N ALA A 247 29.08 7.00 20.15
CA ALA A 247 29.22 5.89 19.22
C ALA A 247 28.13 5.94 18.13
N GLY A 248 28.44 5.51 16.91
CA GLY A 248 27.49 5.52 15.79
C GLY A 248 28.10 5.02 14.49
N PHE A 249 27.43 5.27 13.36
CA PHE A 249 27.90 4.89 12.04
C PHE A 249 28.16 6.11 11.15
N GLN A 250 29.32 6.14 10.52
CA GLN A 250 29.70 7.09 9.49
C GLN A 250 29.32 6.51 8.13
N ASN A 251 28.73 7.34 7.27
CA ASN A 251 28.31 6.95 5.91
C ASN A 251 27.55 5.61 5.89
N HIS A 252 26.65 5.40 6.85
CA HIS A 252 25.79 4.21 7.00
C HIS A 252 26.51 2.88 7.35
N THR A 253 27.82 2.77 7.15
CA THR A 253 28.53 1.48 7.16
C THR A 253 29.73 1.44 8.10
N THR A 254 30.36 2.58 8.38
CA THR A 254 31.63 2.60 9.13
C THR A 254 31.37 2.90 10.60
N PRO A 255 31.47 1.92 11.52
CA PRO A 255 31.29 2.18 12.94
C PRO A 255 32.39 3.09 13.48
N PHE A 256 32.05 3.98 14.41
CA PHE A 256 33.02 4.80 15.13
C PHE A 256 32.63 4.95 16.60
N VAL A 257 33.64 5.24 17.42
CA VAL A 257 33.51 5.53 18.84
C VAL A 257 34.55 6.60 19.17
N ASP A 258 34.09 7.72 19.71
CA ASP A 258 34.93 8.87 20.05
C ASP A 258 34.62 9.35 21.47
N ASP A 259 35.65 9.85 22.16
CA ASP A 259 35.52 10.41 23.50
C ASP A 259 35.18 11.89 23.47
N TYR A 260 34.26 12.33 24.35
CA TYR A 260 33.72 13.68 24.39
C TYR A 260 33.63 14.24 25.80
N TYR A 261 34.07 15.49 25.93
CA TYR A 261 33.88 16.29 27.12
C TYR A 261 32.80 17.37 26.94
N ILE A 262 31.85 17.41 27.87
CA ILE A 262 30.74 18.36 27.86
C ILE A 262 31.05 19.57 28.74
N SER A 263 31.53 20.66 28.15
CA SER A 263 31.80 21.92 28.86
C SER A 263 30.57 22.84 28.95
N LYS A 264 29.62 22.73 28.00
CA LYS A 264 28.41 23.57 27.94
C LYS A 264 27.26 22.86 27.22
N TYR A 265 26.02 23.26 27.52
CA TYR A 265 24.84 22.86 26.76
C TYR A 265 24.80 23.51 25.37
N GLY A 266 25.39 22.84 24.38
CA GLY A 266 25.38 23.28 22.99
C GLY A 266 26.30 22.42 22.13
N GLU A 267 26.14 22.52 20.80
CA GLU A 267 27.07 21.93 19.84
C GLU A 267 28.50 22.41 20.10
N CYS A 268 29.50 21.60 19.71
CA CYS A 268 30.88 22.03 19.77
C CYS A 268 31.11 23.31 18.95
N THR A 269 31.73 24.30 19.59
CA THR A 269 32.13 25.57 18.98
C THR A 269 33.56 25.90 19.37
N TRP A 270 34.30 26.56 18.47
CA TRP A 270 35.65 27.07 18.74
C TRP A 270 35.59 28.59 18.68
N ASP A 271 35.44 29.24 19.83
CA ASP A 271 35.61 30.68 19.93
C ASP A 271 37.04 30.94 20.45
N GLN A 272 37.85 31.68 19.68
CA GLN A 272 39.23 32.00 20.03
C GLN A 272 40.13 30.78 20.34
N ASP A 273 40.03 29.72 19.53
CA ASP A 273 40.81 28.46 19.67
C ASP A 273 40.56 27.67 20.97
N VAL A 274 39.49 27.99 21.71
CA VAL A 274 39.05 27.21 22.87
C VAL A 274 37.76 26.45 22.51
N PRO A 275 37.78 25.10 22.48
CA PRO A 275 36.58 24.32 22.27
C PRO A 275 35.59 24.51 23.44
N SER A 276 34.31 24.72 23.13
CA SER A 276 33.22 24.83 24.11
C SER A 276 31.93 24.20 23.59
N GLY A 277 31.21 23.49 24.45
CA GLY A 277 30.02 22.70 24.10
C GLY A 277 30.24 21.22 24.39
N VAL A 278 29.61 20.37 23.59
CA VAL A 278 29.85 18.92 23.53
C VAL A 278 30.92 18.68 22.47
N CYS A 279 32.19 18.60 22.88
CA CYS A 279 33.34 18.54 21.97
C CYS A 279 34.11 17.24 22.17
N PRO A 280 34.65 16.64 21.09
CA PRO A 280 35.52 15.48 21.23
C PRO A 280 36.82 15.87 21.91
N ASP A 281 37.41 14.94 22.65
CA ASP A 281 38.64 15.19 23.42
C ASP A 281 39.83 15.55 22.51
N SER A 282 39.83 15.02 21.29
CA SER A 282 40.77 15.39 20.23
C SER A 282 40.72 16.87 19.83
N ALA A 283 39.61 17.58 20.09
CA ALA A 283 39.51 19.02 19.86
C ALA A 283 40.30 19.83 20.89
N TYR A 284 40.47 19.32 22.12
CA TYR A 284 41.22 20.00 23.18
C TYR A 284 42.73 19.71 23.12
N SER A 285 43.14 18.62 22.46
CA SER A 285 44.55 18.19 22.36
C SER A 285 45.37 18.86 21.25
N GLN A 286 44.75 19.64 20.35
CA GLN A 286 45.47 20.31 19.24
C GLN A 286 46.55 21.33 19.69
N ASN A 287 46.53 21.75 20.95
CA ASN A 287 47.53 22.68 21.52
C ASN A 287 48.69 22.00 22.25
N ASP A 288 48.71 20.66 22.35
CA ASP A 288 49.76 19.93 23.07
C ASP A 288 50.72 19.23 22.09
N ASN A 289 51.99 19.68 22.07
CA ASN A 289 53.06 19.11 21.24
C ASN A 289 53.54 17.72 21.72
N SER A 290 52.83 17.08 22.66
CA SER A 290 53.10 15.70 23.06
C SER A 290 52.21 14.74 22.28
N SER A 291 52.68 14.34 21.11
CA SER A 291 52.17 13.20 20.35
C SER A 291 52.47 11.87 21.06
N SER A 292 51.84 11.63 22.20
CA SER A 292 51.68 10.26 22.72
C SER A 292 50.24 9.83 22.53
N ASN A 293 50.03 8.88 21.62
CA ASN A 293 48.86 8.00 21.53
C ASN A 293 48.50 7.41 22.90
N ARG A 294 47.81 8.17 23.75
CA ARG A 294 47.15 7.67 24.94
C ARG A 294 45.70 8.06 24.80
N THR A 295 44.98 7.26 24.04
CA THR A 295 43.53 7.22 24.11
C THR A 295 43.22 6.14 25.15
N ASP A 296 42.71 6.56 26.30
CA ASP A 296 42.10 5.70 27.32
C ASP A 296 40.92 4.88 26.75
N LEU A 297 40.35 5.35 25.63
CA LEU A 297 39.36 4.70 24.79
C LEU A 297 39.99 3.84 23.67
N LYS A 298 39.49 2.61 23.53
CA LYS A 298 39.85 1.67 22.45
C LYS A 298 38.58 1.07 21.82
N PHE A 299 38.36 1.34 20.54
CA PHE A 299 37.31 0.66 19.75
C PHE A 299 37.65 -0.82 19.53
N ILE A 300 36.66 -1.71 19.72
CA ILE A 300 36.83 -3.16 19.58
C ILE A 300 35.95 -3.72 18.46
N HIS A 301 34.66 -3.39 18.44
CA HIS A 301 33.70 -3.96 17.51
C HIS A 301 32.51 -3.04 17.30
N GLY A 302 31.99 -3.00 16.09
CA GLY A 302 30.75 -2.29 15.76
C GLY A 302 29.99 -3.07 14.71
N GLN A 303 28.69 -3.26 14.93
CA GLN A 303 27.82 -3.92 13.96
C GLN A 303 26.41 -3.35 14.03
N TRP A 304 25.74 -3.35 12.89
CA TRP A 304 24.34 -2.99 12.79
C TRP A 304 23.61 -4.19 12.20
N GLN A 305 22.70 -4.79 12.97
CA GLN A 305 22.05 -6.04 12.59
C GLN A 305 20.60 -6.05 13.09
N ASP A 306 19.67 -6.46 12.23
CA ASP A 306 18.23 -6.59 12.54
C ASP A 306 17.62 -5.32 13.16
N GLY A 307 18.00 -4.13 12.68
CA GLY A 307 17.50 -2.87 13.24
C GLY A 307 18.24 -2.37 14.49
N VAL A 308 19.27 -3.07 14.95
CA VAL A 308 19.95 -2.80 16.22
C VAL A 308 21.42 -2.43 15.97
N ALA A 309 21.79 -1.23 16.41
CA ALA A 309 23.16 -0.78 16.48
C ALA A 309 23.84 -1.33 17.74
N PHE A 310 25.01 -1.95 17.59
CA PHE A 310 25.81 -2.46 18.69
C PHE A 310 27.26 -2.01 18.57
N MET A 311 27.81 -1.41 19.63
CA MET A 311 29.21 -0.96 19.68
C MET A 311 29.88 -1.44 20.95
N ARG A 312 31.05 -2.05 20.81
CA ARG A 312 31.95 -2.42 21.90
C ARG A 312 33.22 -1.59 21.86
N TYR A 313 33.53 -1.00 23.00
CA TYR A 313 34.77 -0.28 23.23
C TYR A 313 35.28 -0.57 24.65
N GLN A 314 36.56 -0.32 24.87
CA GLN A 314 37.22 -0.49 26.16
C GLN A 314 37.68 0.88 26.66
N LYS A 315 37.42 1.16 27.95
CA LYS A 315 37.92 2.37 28.64
C LYS A 315 38.78 1.96 29.85
N THR A 316 39.80 2.75 30.16
CA THR A 316 40.61 2.53 31.37
C THR A 316 39.91 3.07 32.62
N LEU A 317 40.13 2.46 33.78
CA LEU A 317 39.49 2.90 35.03
C LEU A 317 40.12 4.16 35.63
N GLN A 318 41.37 4.47 35.27
CA GLN A 318 42.10 5.62 35.78
C GLN A 318 41.96 6.80 34.81
N SER A 319 41.62 7.98 35.32
CA SER A 319 41.66 9.21 34.53
C SER A 319 43.11 9.58 34.22
N ASP A 320 43.39 9.85 32.95
CA ASP A 320 44.70 10.21 32.42
C ASP A 320 44.77 11.67 31.95
N SER A 321 43.62 12.33 31.73
CA SER A 321 43.52 13.74 31.39
C SER A 321 42.59 14.53 32.33
N GLN A 322 42.59 15.87 32.17
CA GLN A 322 41.67 16.75 32.89
C GLN A 322 40.22 16.71 32.38
N PHE A 323 40.00 16.06 31.24
CA PHE A 323 38.70 15.92 30.58
C PHE A 323 38.07 14.55 30.89
N ASP A 324 38.86 13.60 31.41
CA ASP A 324 38.41 12.27 31.81
C ASP A 324 37.95 12.18 33.27
N ILE A 325 36.93 11.37 33.50
CA ILE A 325 36.44 11.03 34.83
C ILE A 325 36.94 9.64 35.22
N GLY A 326 37.71 9.57 36.32
CA GLY A 326 38.16 8.29 36.86
C GLY A 326 36.98 7.41 37.29
N ILE A 327 36.95 6.18 36.78
CA ILE A 327 35.87 5.21 36.98
C ILE A 327 36.20 4.34 38.19
N ASN A 328 35.52 4.57 39.31
CA ASN A 328 35.61 3.68 40.46
C ASN A 328 34.64 2.51 40.32
N ALA A 329 35.17 1.36 39.91
CA ALA A 329 34.39 0.16 39.65
C ALA A 329 33.67 -0.44 40.87
N THR A 330 34.04 -0.06 42.10
CA THR A 330 33.46 -0.61 43.34
C THR A 330 32.43 0.29 44.02
N SER A 331 32.36 1.56 43.61
CA SER A 331 31.42 2.52 44.15
C SER A 331 30.29 2.78 43.16
N GLU A 332 29.11 3.09 43.68
CA GLU A 332 28.01 3.57 42.88
C GLU A 332 28.34 4.95 42.29
N MET A 333 28.37 5.03 40.95
CA MET A 333 28.62 6.24 40.18
C MET A 333 27.42 6.59 39.31
N VAL A 334 27.18 7.88 39.08
CA VAL A 334 26.09 8.32 38.20
C VAL A 334 26.59 8.34 36.77
N ALA A 335 26.00 7.47 35.94
CA ALA A 335 26.16 7.47 34.49
C ALA A 335 25.04 8.25 33.80
N ILE A 336 25.35 8.87 32.68
CA ILE A 336 24.39 9.54 31.80
C ILE A 336 24.39 8.87 30.43
N TRP A 337 23.26 8.96 29.74
CA TRP A 337 23.11 8.37 28.42
C TRP A 337 22.17 9.21 27.55
N ALA A 338 22.37 9.16 26.24
CA ALA A 338 21.51 9.84 25.28
C ALA A 338 21.52 9.15 23.91
N LEU A 339 20.41 9.29 23.19
CA LEU A 339 20.24 8.94 21.79
C LEU A 339 19.78 10.19 21.03
N GLY A 340 20.27 10.38 19.80
CA GLY A 340 19.85 11.50 18.96
C GLY A 340 20.36 11.38 17.54
N LEU A 341 19.94 12.30 16.68
CA LEU A 341 20.45 12.39 15.31
C LEU A 341 21.90 12.86 15.32
N MET A 342 22.70 12.27 14.43
CA MET A 342 24.07 12.69 14.22
C MET A 342 24.15 13.55 12.97
N LYS A 343 24.76 14.74 13.11
CA LYS A 343 25.02 15.61 11.97
C LYS A 343 26.32 15.20 11.29
N GLN A 344 26.26 14.97 9.97
CA GLN A 344 27.43 14.65 9.17
C GLN A 344 28.37 15.87 9.02
N PRO A 345 29.69 15.63 8.83
CA PRO A 345 30.65 16.68 8.56
C PRO A 345 30.28 17.48 7.31
N ASP A 346 30.50 18.79 7.36
CA ASP A 346 30.36 19.67 6.20
C ASP A 346 31.67 20.38 5.87
N SER A 347 31.71 21.13 4.77
CA SER A 347 32.92 21.83 4.31
C SER A 347 33.46 22.87 5.31
N LEU A 348 32.66 23.26 6.32
CA LEU A 348 33.01 24.24 7.34
C LEU A 348 33.33 23.57 8.69
N ARG A 349 32.85 22.35 8.93
CA ARG A 349 32.99 21.60 10.19
C ARG A 349 33.33 20.13 9.88
N PRO A 350 34.62 19.72 9.98
CA PRO A 350 35.06 18.38 9.63
C PRO A 350 34.77 17.32 10.72
N LEU A 351 33.85 17.60 11.65
CA LEU A 351 33.56 16.76 12.81
C LEU A 351 32.10 16.31 12.80
N TYR A 352 31.86 15.06 13.18
CA TYR A 352 30.53 14.56 13.48
C TYR A 352 30.04 15.22 14.76
N LEU A 353 28.87 15.84 14.73
CA LEU A 353 28.33 16.56 15.89
C LEU A 353 27.00 15.95 16.33
N PRO A 354 26.85 15.65 17.63
CA PRO A 354 25.55 15.23 18.15
C PRO A 354 24.56 16.39 18.04
N GLU A 355 23.43 16.15 17.39
CA GLU A 355 22.30 17.08 17.46
C GLU A 355 21.56 16.91 18.81
N LYS A 356 20.46 17.65 18.95
CA LYS A 356 19.59 17.54 20.12
C LYS A 356 19.14 16.09 20.33
N HIS A 357 19.44 15.53 21.50
CA HIS A 357 18.99 14.20 21.88
C HIS A 357 17.45 14.08 21.89
N THR A 358 16.95 12.93 21.47
CA THR A 358 15.52 12.57 21.45
C THR A 358 15.14 11.76 22.68
N SER A 359 16.02 10.89 23.16
CA SER A 359 15.86 10.08 24.37
C SER A 359 17.11 10.18 25.23
N PHE A 360 16.98 10.41 26.52
CA PHE A 360 18.10 10.63 27.43
C PHE A 360 17.72 10.33 28.87
N GLY A 361 18.72 10.07 29.70
CA GLY A 361 18.51 9.78 31.10
C GLY A 361 19.82 9.67 31.88
N HIS A 362 19.69 9.23 33.13
CA HIS A 362 20.81 8.91 34.00
C HIS A 362 20.49 7.65 34.80
N VAL A 363 21.53 6.95 35.24
CA VAL A 363 21.43 5.73 36.05
C VAL A 363 22.58 5.71 37.04
N SER A 364 22.35 5.18 38.24
CA SER A 364 23.43 4.92 39.19
C SER A 364 23.92 3.49 38.98
N LEU A 365 25.23 3.33 38.78
CA LEU A 365 25.85 2.08 38.36
C LEU A 365 27.05 1.75 39.23
N ASN A 366 27.12 0.51 39.69
CA ASN A 366 28.31 -0.09 40.28
C ASN A 366 28.81 -1.18 39.33
N LEU A 367 29.98 -0.99 38.73
CA LEU A 367 30.50 -1.91 37.70
C LEU A 367 30.93 -3.28 38.25
N SER A 368 31.17 -3.37 39.56
CA SER A 368 31.49 -4.64 40.23
C SER A 368 30.29 -5.54 40.51
N ASP A 369 29.06 -5.02 40.31
CA ASP A 369 27.85 -5.81 40.48
C ASP A 369 27.72 -6.86 39.37
N THR A 370 27.18 -8.03 39.73
CA THR A 370 26.81 -9.09 38.78
C THR A 370 25.32 -9.00 38.46
N VAL A 371 24.99 -8.40 37.31
CA VAL A 371 23.59 -8.15 36.91
C VAL A 371 23.40 -8.44 35.42
N ASP A 372 22.43 -9.30 35.11
CA ASP A 372 22.00 -9.58 33.73
C ASP A 372 20.51 -9.29 33.56
N GLY A 373 20.19 -8.00 33.42
CA GLY A 373 18.82 -7.50 33.26
C GLY A 373 18.31 -7.50 31.82
N CYS A 374 19.16 -7.74 30.84
CA CYS A 374 18.83 -7.64 29.42
C CYS A 374 18.45 -8.98 28.84
N LYS A 375 17.17 -9.32 28.97
CA LYS A 375 16.65 -10.60 28.49
C LYS A 375 16.22 -10.50 27.04
N GLY A 376 16.64 -11.47 26.22
CA GLY A 376 16.14 -11.62 24.85
C GLY A 376 16.67 -10.61 23.85
N PRO A 377 16.35 -10.81 22.56
CA PRO A 377 16.59 -9.83 21.52
C PRO A 377 15.95 -8.46 21.83
N LEU A 378 16.53 -7.40 21.28
CA LEU A 378 15.99 -6.05 21.30
C LEU A 378 15.21 -5.80 20.01
N GLN A 379 13.89 -5.67 20.07
CA GLN A 379 13.09 -5.43 18.86
C GLN A 379 13.20 -3.97 18.43
N ALA A 380 13.62 -3.76 17.18
CA ALA A 380 13.61 -2.45 16.55
C ALA A 380 12.28 -2.21 15.82
N PRO A 381 11.63 -1.04 16.00
CA PRO A 381 10.53 -0.65 15.13
C PRO A 381 11.11 -0.36 13.73
N ASN A 382 10.70 -1.15 12.74
CA ASN A 382 11.10 -1.05 11.33
C ASN A 382 12.55 -1.49 11.03
N SER A 383 12.92 -2.72 11.36
CA SER A 383 14.22 -3.32 11.02
C SER A 383 14.50 -3.45 9.52
N ASP A 384 13.47 -3.35 8.67
CA ASP A 384 13.53 -3.79 7.27
C ASP A 384 13.70 -2.64 6.25
N ASP A 385 13.79 -1.38 6.71
CA ASP A 385 13.57 -0.19 5.86
C ASP A 385 14.84 0.60 5.46
N LEU A 386 16.04 0.20 5.88
CA LEU A 386 17.21 1.12 5.80
C LEU A 386 17.85 1.27 4.43
N ASP A 387 17.67 0.30 3.52
CA ASP A 387 18.12 0.37 2.13
C ASP A 387 16.94 0.20 1.16
N LEU A 388 15.90 1.02 1.33
CA LEU A 388 14.72 0.99 0.48
C LEU A 388 14.91 1.88 -0.77
N ILE A 389 14.93 1.25 -1.95
CA ILE A 389 14.84 1.97 -3.23
C ILE A 389 13.39 1.93 -3.69
N VAL A 390 12.81 3.09 -4.02
CA VAL A 390 11.48 3.15 -4.63
C VAL A 390 11.63 3.30 -6.14
N ALA A 391 11.06 2.36 -6.90
CA ALA A 391 11.06 2.40 -8.35
C ALA A 391 10.10 3.48 -8.86
N GLU A 392 10.62 4.45 -9.59
CA GLU A 392 9.82 5.50 -10.22
C GLU A 392 9.62 5.25 -11.72
N ALA A 393 8.44 5.59 -12.24
CA ALA A 393 8.11 5.43 -13.64
C ALA A 393 9.07 6.24 -14.54
N GLY A 394 9.77 5.56 -15.45
CA GLY A 394 10.69 6.18 -16.42
C GLY A 394 12.09 6.48 -15.88
N VAL A 395 12.37 6.21 -14.61
CA VAL A 395 13.72 6.28 -14.03
C VAL A 395 14.34 4.87 -14.06
N PRO A 396 15.40 4.64 -14.85
CA PRO A 396 16.02 3.32 -14.91
C PRO A 396 16.81 3.04 -13.63
N ILE A 397 16.67 1.82 -13.10
CA ILE A 397 17.46 1.31 -11.98
C ILE A 397 18.71 0.67 -12.56
N VAL A 398 19.87 1.12 -12.11
CA VAL A 398 21.16 0.58 -12.55
C VAL A 398 21.47 -0.68 -11.75
N VAL A 399 21.68 -1.80 -12.43
CA VAL A 399 22.08 -3.08 -11.81
C VAL A 399 23.56 -3.31 -12.06
N SER A 400 24.37 -3.31 -11.00
CA SER A 400 25.80 -3.58 -11.03
C SER A 400 26.18 -4.69 -10.07
N VAL A 401 27.47 -5.05 -10.01
CA VAL A 401 28.01 -6.07 -9.11
C VAL A 401 29.17 -5.46 -8.34
N GLY A 402 29.31 -5.85 -7.07
CA GLY A 402 30.37 -5.38 -6.18
C GLY A 402 30.61 -6.35 -5.02
N PRO A 403 31.63 -6.11 -4.20
CA PRO A 403 32.00 -7.00 -3.09
C PRO A 403 30.92 -7.05 -2.02
N ALA A 404 30.58 -8.24 -1.54
CA ALA A 404 29.61 -8.39 -0.45
C ALA A 404 30.24 -8.02 0.91
N THR A 405 29.73 -6.98 1.55
CA THR A 405 30.24 -6.48 2.84
C THR A 405 29.19 -6.48 3.93
N HIS A 406 27.94 -6.16 3.58
CA HIS A 406 26.81 -6.07 4.51
C HIS A 406 25.60 -6.85 3.97
N TYR A 407 25.85 -7.96 3.27
CA TYR A 407 24.81 -8.72 2.60
C TYR A 407 23.73 -9.19 3.59
N PRO A 408 22.43 -8.90 3.35
CA PRO A 408 21.35 -9.16 4.31
C PRO A 408 21.03 -10.64 4.60
N ASN A 409 21.68 -11.61 3.94
CA ASN A 409 21.42 -13.05 4.12
C ASN A 409 22.73 -13.85 4.06
N PRO A 410 23.60 -13.79 5.08
CA PRO A 410 24.79 -14.63 5.14
C PRO A 410 24.44 -16.14 5.14
N PRO A 411 25.32 -17.03 4.65
CA PRO A 411 26.58 -16.74 3.97
C PRO A 411 26.33 -16.17 2.57
N HIS A 412 27.32 -15.46 2.05
CA HIS A 412 27.24 -14.79 0.75
C HIS A 412 28.43 -15.16 -0.16
N PRO A 413 28.26 -15.07 -1.49
CA PRO A 413 29.39 -15.11 -2.41
C PRO A 413 30.31 -13.88 -2.25
N ASP A 414 31.48 -13.90 -2.90
CA ASP A 414 32.45 -12.79 -2.85
C ASP A 414 31.87 -11.49 -3.42
N GLU A 415 31.00 -11.59 -4.43
CA GLU A 415 30.34 -10.46 -5.08
C GLU A 415 28.81 -10.62 -5.09
N VAL A 416 28.08 -9.53 -4.92
CA VAL A 416 26.61 -9.45 -4.91
C VAL A 416 26.12 -8.32 -5.83
N ILE A 417 24.83 -8.31 -6.10
CA ILE A 417 24.15 -7.32 -6.93
C ILE A 417 23.96 -6.03 -6.14
N TYR A 418 24.29 -4.93 -6.80
CA TYR A 418 24.04 -3.56 -6.36
C TYR A 418 22.95 -2.95 -7.23
N LEU A 419 22.00 -2.25 -6.61
CA LEU A 419 21.02 -1.42 -7.30
C LEU A 419 21.32 0.05 -6.99
N ASN A 420 21.58 0.85 -8.02
CA ASN A 420 21.96 2.27 -7.87
C ASN A 420 23.09 2.48 -6.82
N GLU A 421 24.14 1.66 -6.88
CA GLU A 421 25.30 1.69 -5.97
C GLU A 421 25.01 1.31 -4.51
N VAL A 422 23.82 0.82 -4.19
CA VAL A 422 23.47 0.26 -2.87
C VAL A 422 23.57 -1.27 -2.93
N GLU A 423 24.20 -1.88 -1.92
CA GLU A 423 24.41 -3.33 -1.80
C GLU A 423 23.07 -4.03 -1.49
N ALA A 424 22.61 -4.92 -2.38
CA ALA A 424 21.44 -5.78 -2.18
C ALA A 424 20.21 -5.11 -1.47
N PRO A 425 19.77 -3.89 -1.88
CA PRO A 425 18.71 -3.15 -1.20
C PRO A 425 17.35 -3.82 -1.34
N VAL A 426 16.39 -3.41 -0.50
CA VAL A 426 14.98 -3.72 -0.70
C VAL A 426 14.44 -2.81 -1.80
N LEU A 427 13.89 -3.39 -2.87
CA LEU A 427 13.30 -2.61 -3.96
C LEU A 427 11.78 -2.55 -3.81
N LYS A 428 11.21 -1.36 -3.71
CA LYS A 428 9.77 -1.15 -3.72
C LYS A 428 9.27 -0.84 -5.13
N VAL A 429 8.36 -1.65 -5.64
CA VAL A 429 7.75 -1.47 -6.96
C VAL A 429 6.23 -1.40 -6.83
N GLU A 430 5.60 -0.63 -7.71
CA GLU A 430 4.14 -0.49 -7.73
C GLU A 430 3.53 -1.33 -8.85
N ARG A 431 2.48 -2.11 -8.54
CA ARG A 431 1.72 -2.87 -9.54
C ARG A 431 1.13 -1.94 -10.58
N GLY A 432 1.31 -2.27 -11.85
CA GLY A 432 0.85 -1.46 -12.97
C GLY A 432 1.87 -0.43 -13.46
N VAL A 433 2.90 -0.13 -12.68
CA VAL A 433 3.98 0.79 -13.07
C VAL A 433 5.10 0.02 -13.76
N GLN A 434 5.51 0.50 -14.94
CA GLN A 434 6.61 -0.11 -15.67
C GLN A 434 7.94 0.35 -15.09
N VAL A 435 8.77 -0.60 -14.69
CA VAL A 435 10.12 -0.43 -14.16
C VAL A 435 11.13 -0.88 -15.22
N THR A 436 12.19 -0.10 -15.38
CA THR A 436 13.29 -0.42 -16.30
C THR A 436 14.56 -0.65 -15.50
N PHE A 437 15.20 -1.79 -15.70
CA PHE A 437 16.51 -2.12 -15.16
C PHE A 437 17.54 -1.97 -16.28
N SER A 438 18.60 -1.21 -16.00
CA SER A 438 19.78 -1.10 -16.85
C SER A 438 20.84 -2.04 -16.31
N VAL A 439 20.87 -3.27 -16.84
CA VAL A 439 21.76 -4.32 -16.34
C VAL A 439 23.17 -4.14 -16.89
N GLN A 440 24.11 -3.87 -15.99
CA GLN A 440 25.52 -3.63 -16.27
C GLN A 440 26.44 -4.46 -15.35
N ALA A 441 25.97 -5.65 -14.97
CA ALA A 441 26.55 -6.56 -14.00
C ALA A 441 27.69 -7.47 -14.54
N GLY A 442 28.00 -7.40 -15.84
CA GLY A 442 28.95 -8.30 -16.50
C GLY A 442 28.27 -9.49 -17.18
N HIS A 443 29.07 -10.39 -17.74
CA HIS A 443 28.61 -11.61 -18.44
C HIS A 443 28.48 -12.83 -17.52
N GLU A 444 28.90 -12.72 -16.27
CA GLU A 444 28.83 -13.80 -15.27
C GLU A 444 27.63 -13.62 -14.33
N VAL A 445 26.89 -12.51 -14.50
CA VAL A 445 25.73 -12.16 -13.67
C VAL A 445 24.58 -11.77 -14.59
N ALA A 446 23.67 -12.72 -14.81
CA ALA A 446 22.44 -12.50 -15.56
C ALA A 446 21.29 -12.23 -14.58
N PHE A 447 20.66 -11.06 -14.68
CA PHE A 447 19.68 -10.58 -13.71
C PHE A 447 18.28 -11.15 -13.98
N TYR A 448 17.59 -11.61 -12.94
CA TYR A 448 16.21 -12.04 -13.06
C TYR A 448 15.42 -11.82 -11.76
N ILE A 449 14.10 -11.80 -11.90
CA ILE A 449 13.13 -11.61 -10.81
C ILE A 449 12.25 -12.85 -10.72
N SER A 450 12.14 -13.44 -9.53
CA SER A 450 11.36 -14.66 -9.28
C SER A 450 10.77 -14.71 -7.89
N GLU A 451 9.96 -15.72 -7.60
CA GLU A 451 9.45 -16.00 -6.25
C GLU A 451 10.48 -16.67 -5.32
N SER A 452 11.64 -17.09 -5.84
CA SER A 452 12.67 -17.81 -5.07
C SER A 452 13.65 -16.85 -4.38
N PRO A 453 13.88 -16.97 -3.06
CA PRO A 453 14.78 -16.12 -2.29
C PRO A 453 16.28 -16.45 -2.45
N LEU A 454 16.61 -17.50 -3.20
CA LEU A 454 17.98 -18.02 -3.28
C LEU A 454 18.70 -17.62 -4.54
N GLY A 455 18.01 -17.31 -5.64
CA GLY A 455 18.69 -17.13 -6.92
C GLY A 455 19.24 -18.42 -7.53
N GLY A 456 20.16 -18.26 -8.48
CA GLY A 456 20.76 -19.37 -9.24
C GLY A 456 19.82 -19.93 -10.30
N GLU A 457 20.20 -21.08 -10.85
CA GLU A 457 19.41 -21.71 -11.91
C GLU A 457 18.04 -22.15 -11.34
N PRO A 458 16.92 -21.63 -11.88
CA PRO A 458 15.60 -21.86 -11.30
C PRO A 458 15.17 -23.31 -11.51
N SER A 459 14.64 -23.94 -10.46
CA SER A 459 13.99 -25.24 -10.57
C SER A 459 12.71 -25.14 -11.43
N GLU A 460 12.24 -26.26 -12.00
CA GLU A 460 11.08 -26.30 -12.93
C GLU A 460 9.79 -25.66 -12.40
N ASN A 461 9.64 -25.53 -11.07
CA ASN A 461 8.42 -24.99 -10.44
C ASN A 461 8.50 -23.49 -10.06
N VAL A 462 9.61 -22.80 -10.36
CA VAL A 462 9.79 -21.40 -9.96
C VAL A 462 9.30 -20.45 -11.06
N THR A 463 8.40 -19.55 -10.68
CA THR A 463 7.87 -18.50 -11.55
C THR A 463 8.89 -17.38 -11.71
N ILE A 464 9.25 -17.08 -12.96
CA ILE A 464 10.11 -15.93 -13.33
C ILE A 464 9.20 -14.79 -13.81
N PHE A 465 9.29 -13.64 -13.15
CA PHE A 465 8.50 -12.45 -13.48
C PHE A 465 9.18 -11.56 -14.52
N ALA A 466 10.51 -11.54 -14.54
CA ALA A 466 11.31 -10.80 -15.52
C ALA A 466 12.76 -11.31 -15.57
N GLY A 467 13.43 -11.07 -16.70
CA GLY A 467 14.85 -11.42 -16.89
C GLY A 467 15.05 -12.90 -17.21
N GLY A 468 16.24 -13.40 -16.93
CA GLY A 468 16.64 -14.79 -17.21
C GLY A 468 18.12 -14.88 -17.58
N SER A 469 18.54 -16.01 -18.16
CA SER A 469 19.94 -16.27 -18.56
C SER A 469 20.53 -15.23 -19.53
N ASP A 470 19.68 -14.55 -20.32
CA ASP A 470 20.11 -13.63 -21.37
C ASP A 470 20.19 -12.17 -20.88
N ALA A 471 19.71 -11.87 -19.68
CA ALA A 471 19.65 -10.53 -19.11
C ALA A 471 20.98 -10.12 -18.48
N GLN A 472 22.02 -10.09 -19.30
CA GLN A 472 23.41 -9.76 -18.92
C GLN A 472 23.92 -8.59 -19.77
N GLY A 473 24.70 -7.69 -19.18
CA GLY A 473 25.17 -6.48 -19.84
C GLY A 473 26.37 -5.86 -19.13
N VAL A 474 27.07 -4.98 -19.81
CA VAL A 474 28.26 -4.27 -19.29
C VAL A 474 28.02 -2.76 -19.30
N PRO A 475 28.76 -1.94 -18.52
CA PRO A 475 28.54 -0.49 -18.49
C PRO A 475 28.60 0.20 -19.87
N ALA A 476 29.42 -0.33 -20.80
CA ALA A 476 29.51 0.18 -22.17
C ALA A 476 28.28 -0.14 -23.04
N THR A 477 27.62 -1.27 -22.77
CA THR A 477 26.43 -1.75 -23.48
C THR A 477 25.49 -2.42 -22.47
N PRO A 478 24.73 -1.64 -21.67
CA PRO A 478 23.83 -2.20 -20.68
C PRO A 478 22.69 -2.97 -21.34
N TYR A 479 22.20 -4.02 -20.69
CA TYR A 479 21.01 -4.75 -21.12
C TYR A 479 19.76 -4.11 -20.51
N PRO A 480 18.84 -3.55 -21.32
CA PRO A 480 17.60 -2.98 -20.83
C PRO A 480 16.59 -4.09 -20.54
N LEU A 481 16.32 -4.35 -19.27
CA LEU A 481 15.24 -5.24 -18.84
C LEU A 481 14.04 -4.40 -18.41
N VAL A 482 12.87 -4.68 -18.98
CA VAL A 482 11.64 -3.96 -18.64
C VAL A 482 10.68 -4.93 -17.95
N TRP A 483 10.16 -4.52 -16.80
CA TRP A 483 9.21 -5.29 -16.02
C TRP A 483 8.04 -4.42 -15.60
N LYS A 484 6.82 -4.94 -15.70
CA LYS A 484 5.61 -4.28 -15.21
C LYS A 484 4.89 -5.28 -14.30
N PRO A 485 5.07 -5.20 -12.97
CA PRO A 485 4.37 -6.06 -12.04
C PRO A 485 2.86 -5.92 -12.25
N ASP A 486 2.16 -7.04 -12.31
CA ASP A 486 0.72 -7.07 -12.46
C ASP A 486 0.03 -7.41 -11.13
N ARG A 487 -1.30 -7.54 -11.17
CA ARG A 487 -2.10 -7.90 -9.98
C ARG A 487 -1.86 -9.32 -9.46
N PHE A 488 -1.22 -10.19 -10.24
CA PHE A 488 -0.93 -11.58 -9.84
C PHE A 488 0.49 -11.74 -9.30
N THR A 489 1.34 -10.72 -9.48
CA THR A 489 2.66 -10.67 -8.85
C THR A 489 2.49 -10.64 -7.33
N PRO A 490 3.10 -11.56 -6.56
CA PRO A 490 3.05 -11.58 -5.09
C PRO A 490 3.55 -10.27 -4.47
N ASP A 491 3.14 -9.98 -3.23
CA ASP A 491 3.59 -8.79 -2.48
C ASP A 491 5.10 -8.80 -2.18
N GLU A 492 5.71 -9.98 -2.17
CA GLU A 492 7.15 -10.16 -2.01
C GLU A 492 7.67 -11.09 -3.12
N VAL A 493 8.62 -10.60 -3.90
CA VAL A 493 9.40 -11.38 -4.87
C VAL A 493 10.87 -11.03 -4.69
N TYR A 494 11.76 -11.69 -5.43
CA TYR A 494 13.20 -11.60 -5.23
C TYR A 494 13.92 -11.35 -6.54
N TYR A 495 14.99 -10.56 -6.51
CA TYR A 495 15.89 -10.38 -7.64
C TYR A 495 17.23 -11.06 -7.36
N HIS A 496 17.76 -11.78 -8.34
CA HIS A 496 19.02 -12.53 -8.19
C HIS A 496 19.76 -12.68 -9.52
N SER A 497 20.94 -13.30 -9.45
CA SER A 497 21.67 -13.82 -10.60
C SER A 497 21.16 -15.20 -10.98
N TYR A 498 20.97 -15.43 -12.28
CA TYR A 498 20.60 -16.74 -12.83
C TYR A 498 21.73 -17.77 -12.66
N PHE A 499 23.00 -17.35 -12.66
CA PHE A 499 24.14 -18.29 -12.64
C PHE A 499 24.62 -18.60 -11.23
N GLN A 500 24.38 -17.73 -10.26
CA GLN A 500 24.91 -17.87 -8.91
C GLN A 500 23.85 -17.53 -7.86
N LYS A 501 23.76 -18.39 -6.84
CA LYS A 501 22.85 -18.20 -5.71
C LYS A 501 23.31 -17.06 -4.80
N LYS A 502 22.37 -16.52 -4.02
CA LYS A 502 22.55 -15.56 -2.94
C LYS A 502 23.28 -14.27 -3.35
N MET A 503 23.06 -13.82 -4.58
CA MET A 503 23.62 -12.55 -5.08
C MET A 503 22.69 -11.34 -4.91
N GLY A 504 21.42 -11.50 -4.61
CA GLY A 504 20.45 -10.39 -4.60
C GLY A 504 19.49 -10.48 -3.42
N TRP A 505 18.40 -9.71 -3.45
CA TRP A 505 17.52 -9.57 -2.29
C TRP A 505 16.04 -9.42 -2.66
N LYS A 506 15.30 -8.65 -1.87
CA LYS A 506 13.85 -8.57 -1.88
C LYS A 506 13.33 -7.45 -2.75
N ILE A 507 12.21 -7.70 -3.40
CA ILE A 507 11.33 -6.71 -4.01
C ILE A 507 10.00 -6.72 -3.26
N GLN A 508 9.64 -5.59 -2.67
CA GLN A 508 8.31 -5.34 -2.12
C GLN A 508 7.40 -4.79 -3.23
N VAL A 509 6.40 -5.57 -3.60
CA VAL A 509 5.41 -5.20 -4.61
C VAL A 509 4.19 -4.63 -3.89
N VAL A 510 3.92 -3.34 -4.08
CA VAL A 510 2.76 -2.66 -3.51
C VAL A 510 1.72 -2.38 -4.58
N ASP A 511 0.45 -2.29 -4.17
CA ASP A 511 -0.62 -1.94 -5.08
C ASP A 511 -0.46 -0.50 -5.59
N GLY A 512 -0.40 -0.35 -6.92
CA GLY A 512 -0.46 0.96 -7.58
C GLY A 512 -1.88 1.54 -7.61
N GLY A 513 -2.07 2.62 -8.36
CA GLY A 513 -3.41 3.15 -8.60
C GLY A 513 -4.28 2.13 -9.37
N LEU A 514 -5.60 2.14 -9.13
CA LEU A 514 -6.53 1.32 -9.93
C LEU A 514 -6.39 1.54 -11.45
N THR A 515 -5.95 2.73 -11.87
CA THR A 515 -5.68 3.05 -13.28
C THR A 515 -4.45 2.35 -13.83
N ASP A 516 -3.51 1.99 -12.98
CA ASP A 516 -2.26 1.35 -13.37
C ASP A 516 -2.41 -0.17 -13.38
N MET A 517 -3.22 -0.69 -12.44
CA MET A 517 -3.53 -2.12 -12.29
C MET A 517 -4.53 -2.66 -13.32
N TYR A 518 -5.49 -1.85 -13.79
CA TYR A 518 -6.53 -2.27 -14.74
C TYR A 518 -6.34 -1.60 -16.10
N ASN A 519 -6.43 -2.38 -17.17
CA ASN A 519 -6.21 -1.87 -18.53
C ASN A 519 -7.37 -1.02 -19.08
N SER A 520 -8.57 -1.14 -18.48
CA SER A 520 -9.80 -0.49 -18.95
C SER A 520 -10.53 0.16 -17.81
N THR A 521 -11.01 1.40 -18.01
CA THR A 521 -11.75 2.15 -16.99
C THR A 521 -12.86 3.00 -17.61
N VAL A 522 -14.00 3.12 -16.93
CA VAL A 522 -15.11 3.98 -17.39
C VAL A 522 -15.94 4.52 -16.24
N TYR A 523 -16.48 5.73 -16.39
CA TYR A 523 -17.53 6.21 -15.51
C TYR A 523 -18.87 5.63 -15.95
N LEU A 524 -19.61 5.05 -15.00
CA LEU A 524 -20.98 4.60 -15.26
C LEU A 524 -21.92 5.81 -15.36
N ALA A 525 -23.20 5.56 -15.69
CA ALA A 525 -24.21 6.61 -15.84
C ALA A 525 -24.22 7.58 -14.64
N ASP A 526 -24.45 8.87 -14.88
CA ASP A 526 -24.42 9.94 -13.88
C ASP A 526 -23.05 10.19 -13.18
N GLN A 527 -21.97 9.52 -13.64
CA GLN A 527 -20.57 9.76 -13.24
C GLN A 527 -20.25 9.63 -11.74
N LYS A 528 -21.09 8.94 -10.94
CA LYS A 528 -20.85 8.75 -9.50
C LYS A 528 -20.07 7.49 -9.14
N VAL A 529 -20.07 6.50 -10.03
CA VAL A 529 -19.38 5.23 -9.86
C VAL A 529 -18.45 5.04 -11.05
N LYS A 530 -17.18 4.73 -10.77
CA LYS A 530 -16.18 4.40 -11.77
C LYS A 530 -15.91 2.90 -11.72
N LEU A 531 -15.98 2.27 -12.88
CA LEU A 531 -15.71 0.85 -13.09
C LEU A 531 -14.35 0.69 -13.77
N TYR A 532 -13.60 -0.29 -13.31
CA TYR A 532 -12.32 -0.72 -13.83
C TYR A 532 -12.43 -2.21 -14.13
N TRP A 533 -11.85 -2.67 -15.24
CA TRP A 533 -11.84 -4.09 -15.56
C TRP A 533 -10.62 -4.50 -16.36
N MET A 534 -10.33 -5.79 -16.32
CA MET A 534 -9.38 -6.47 -17.20
C MET A 534 -9.83 -7.91 -17.43
N ILE A 535 -9.62 -8.40 -18.65
CA ILE A 535 -9.88 -9.78 -19.03
C ILE A 535 -8.56 -10.54 -18.98
N THR A 536 -8.58 -11.73 -18.40
CA THR A 536 -7.44 -12.65 -18.30
C THR A 536 -7.83 -14.00 -18.88
N GLU A 537 -6.88 -14.93 -19.03
CA GLU A 537 -7.20 -16.30 -19.47
C GLU A 537 -8.10 -17.04 -18.47
N ALA A 538 -8.00 -16.71 -17.18
CA ALA A 538 -8.79 -17.31 -16.11
C ALA A 538 -10.21 -16.70 -15.93
N GLY A 539 -10.50 -15.54 -16.55
CA GLY A 539 -11.81 -14.91 -16.43
C GLY A 539 -11.78 -13.38 -16.56
N ILE A 540 -12.51 -12.69 -15.68
CA ILE A 540 -12.60 -11.24 -15.66
C ILE A 540 -12.44 -10.70 -14.23
N SER A 541 -11.69 -9.62 -14.12
CA SER A 541 -11.49 -8.89 -12.85
C SER A 541 -12.10 -7.51 -12.94
N PHE A 542 -12.83 -7.13 -11.89
CA PHE A 542 -13.47 -5.82 -11.77
C PHE A 542 -12.96 -5.09 -10.53
N ALA A 543 -12.80 -3.78 -10.63
CA ALA A 543 -12.77 -2.89 -9.48
C ALA A 543 -13.81 -1.76 -9.65
N VAL A 544 -14.45 -1.41 -8.55
CA VAL A 544 -15.53 -0.42 -8.51
C VAL A 544 -15.17 0.62 -7.47
N ARG A 545 -15.19 1.90 -7.85
CA ARG A 545 -14.94 3.03 -6.96
C ARG A 545 -16.12 3.99 -6.97
N ALA A 546 -16.68 4.27 -5.79
CA ALA A 546 -17.68 5.32 -5.62
C ALA A 546 -17.00 6.67 -5.33
N VAL A 547 -17.40 7.74 -6.03
CA VAL A 547 -16.87 9.10 -5.87
C VAL A 547 -17.44 9.84 -4.64
N PRO A 548 -18.73 9.68 -4.23
CA PRO A 548 -19.24 10.30 -3.00
C PRO A 548 -19.02 9.43 -1.75
N LYS A 549 -19.14 10.04 -0.56
CA LYS A 549 -19.19 9.31 0.71
C LYS A 549 -20.31 8.27 0.67
N SER A 550 -19.94 7.00 0.83
CA SER A 550 -20.83 5.85 0.69
C SER A 550 -20.62 4.86 1.83
N GLY A 551 -21.69 4.20 2.27
CA GLY A 551 -21.64 3.09 3.23
C GLY A 551 -21.68 1.72 2.55
N TYR A 552 -22.26 1.65 1.35
CA TYR A 552 -22.03 0.55 0.41
C TYR A 552 -22.11 1.06 -1.02
N VAL A 553 -21.49 0.31 -1.94
CA VAL A 553 -21.59 0.50 -3.38
C VAL A 553 -21.97 -0.81 -4.04
N ALA A 554 -22.89 -0.75 -5.00
CA ALA A 554 -23.38 -1.89 -5.74
C ALA A 554 -23.28 -1.66 -7.25
N ILE A 555 -22.88 -2.69 -7.99
CA ILE A 555 -23.04 -2.77 -9.44
C ILE A 555 -23.96 -3.94 -9.77
N GLY A 556 -24.77 -3.80 -10.81
CA GLY A 556 -25.69 -4.83 -11.27
C GLY A 556 -25.52 -5.10 -12.76
N PHE A 557 -25.45 -6.35 -13.15
CA PHE A 557 -25.42 -6.80 -14.54
C PHE A 557 -26.85 -6.99 -15.05
N GLY A 558 -27.34 -5.98 -15.77
CA GLY A 558 -28.69 -5.91 -16.29
C GLY A 558 -29.12 -4.51 -16.71
N GLU A 559 -30.34 -4.41 -17.24
CA GLU A 559 -30.92 -3.14 -17.73
C GLU A 559 -31.54 -2.29 -16.62
N SER A 560 -31.94 -2.92 -15.51
CA SER A 560 -32.65 -2.28 -14.41
C SER A 560 -32.29 -2.96 -13.08
N MET A 561 -32.92 -2.56 -11.97
CA MET A 561 -32.72 -3.26 -10.69
C MET A 561 -33.30 -4.68 -10.69
N VAL A 562 -34.42 -4.89 -11.39
CA VAL A 562 -35.14 -6.18 -11.41
C VAL A 562 -34.54 -7.08 -12.48
N ASN A 563 -34.41 -8.38 -12.17
CA ASN A 563 -33.75 -9.40 -12.98
C ASN A 563 -32.28 -9.09 -13.21
N THR A 564 -31.53 -8.88 -12.14
CA THR A 564 -30.12 -8.46 -12.21
C THR A 564 -29.27 -9.16 -11.18
N PHE A 565 -28.09 -9.58 -11.60
CA PHE A 565 -27.03 -10.05 -10.71
C PHE A 565 -26.27 -8.85 -10.16
N ALA A 566 -26.27 -8.68 -8.85
CA ALA A 566 -25.69 -7.55 -8.17
C ALA A 566 -24.50 -7.97 -7.31
N TYR A 567 -23.47 -7.12 -7.32
CA TYR A 567 -22.27 -7.24 -6.51
C TYR A 567 -22.22 -6.03 -5.59
N VAL A 568 -22.15 -6.27 -4.29
CA VAL A 568 -22.23 -5.22 -3.28
C VAL A 568 -20.98 -5.27 -2.42
N GLY A 569 -20.25 -4.15 -2.36
CA GLY A 569 -19.13 -3.93 -1.43
C GLY A 569 -19.53 -3.01 -0.30
N TRP A 570 -19.29 -3.42 0.95
CA TRP A 570 -19.60 -2.65 2.16
C TRP A 570 -18.65 -2.98 3.31
N LEU A 571 -18.60 -2.13 4.34
CA LEU A 571 -17.83 -2.37 5.54
C LEU A 571 -18.74 -2.83 6.69
N GLU A 572 -18.29 -3.84 7.43
CA GLU A 572 -18.93 -4.36 8.64
C GLU A 572 -17.83 -4.56 9.69
N ASP A 573 -17.91 -3.87 10.84
CA ASP A 573 -16.89 -3.89 11.90
C ASP A 573 -15.45 -3.61 11.41
N ASP A 574 -15.28 -2.59 10.56
CA ASP A 574 -14.03 -2.25 9.87
C ASP A 574 -13.45 -3.36 8.95
N THR A 575 -14.18 -4.47 8.78
CA THR A 575 -13.87 -5.51 7.81
C THR A 575 -14.69 -5.29 6.54
N CYS A 576 -14.02 -5.09 5.40
CA CYS A 576 -14.74 -4.94 4.15
C CYS A 576 -15.16 -6.30 3.58
N LYS A 577 -16.40 -6.37 3.10
CA LYS A 577 -17.03 -7.57 2.55
C LYS A 577 -17.58 -7.28 1.15
N VAL A 578 -17.50 -8.28 0.28
CA VAL A 578 -18.14 -8.28 -1.03
C VAL A 578 -19.12 -9.43 -1.08
N GLY A 579 -20.37 -9.15 -1.46
CA GLY A 579 -21.44 -10.13 -1.57
C GLY A 579 -22.06 -10.14 -2.96
N THR A 580 -22.56 -11.30 -3.37
CA THR A 580 -23.27 -11.48 -4.63
C THR A 580 -24.75 -11.74 -4.37
N TYR A 581 -25.61 -11.18 -5.21
CA TYR A 581 -27.06 -11.23 -5.06
C TYR A 581 -27.76 -11.36 -6.40
N TRP A 582 -28.92 -12.00 -6.41
CA TRP A 582 -29.91 -11.95 -7.49
C TRP A 582 -31.12 -11.14 -7.04
N ILE A 583 -31.54 -10.19 -7.87
CA ILE A 583 -32.64 -9.28 -7.55
C ILE A 583 -33.82 -9.57 -8.49
N ASP A 584 -34.98 -9.97 -7.94
CA ASP A 584 -36.21 -10.27 -8.70
C ASP A 584 -37.37 -9.29 -8.45
N GLY A 585 -37.13 -8.25 -7.65
CA GLY A 585 -38.12 -7.26 -7.24
C GLY A 585 -37.49 -6.00 -6.66
N ARG A 586 -38.30 -5.09 -6.10
CA ARG A 586 -37.84 -3.78 -5.59
C ARG A 586 -37.79 -3.68 -4.08
N ASP A 587 -38.39 -4.62 -3.38
CA ASP A 587 -38.44 -4.67 -1.93
C ASP A 587 -37.26 -5.48 -1.37
N SER A 588 -36.93 -5.30 -0.09
CA SER A 588 -35.77 -5.97 0.52
C SER A 588 -35.87 -7.49 0.52
N GLY A 589 -37.09 -8.05 0.52
CA GLY A 589 -37.34 -9.50 0.43
C GLY A 589 -37.13 -10.10 -0.97
N SER A 590 -36.90 -9.27 -1.99
CA SER A 590 -36.63 -9.68 -3.37
C SER A 590 -35.14 -9.70 -3.72
N ILE A 591 -34.28 -9.59 -2.72
CA ILE A 591 -32.82 -9.63 -2.87
C ILE A 591 -32.36 -10.97 -2.29
N HIS A 592 -31.95 -11.87 -3.16
CA HIS A 592 -31.55 -13.22 -2.81
C HIS A 592 -30.05 -13.34 -2.87
N ARG A 593 -29.39 -13.75 -1.79
CA ARG A 593 -27.94 -13.96 -1.79
C ARG A 593 -27.58 -15.13 -2.71
N THR A 594 -26.55 -14.94 -3.54
CA THR A 594 -25.99 -15.98 -4.42
C THR A 594 -24.63 -16.43 -3.89
N ASN A 595 -24.16 -17.59 -4.36
CA ASN A 595 -22.86 -18.14 -3.96
C ASN A 595 -21.94 -18.31 -5.18
N GLU A 596 -21.49 -17.19 -5.76
CA GLU A 596 -20.52 -17.21 -6.85
C GLU A 596 -19.09 -17.42 -6.34
N SER A 597 -18.27 -18.14 -7.10
CA SER A 597 -16.85 -18.35 -6.82
C SER A 597 -16.05 -17.09 -7.17
N LEU A 598 -16.01 -16.14 -6.22
CA LEU A 598 -15.18 -14.95 -6.33
C LEU A 598 -13.76 -15.23 -5.82
N THR A 599 -12.76 -14.77 -6.56
CA THR A 599 -11.36 -14.71 -6.13
C THR A 599 -10.90 -13.26 -6.04
N ASP A 600 -9.73 -13.02 -5.44
CA ASP A 600 -9.09 -11.70 -5.36
C ASP A 600 -9.99 -10.61 -4.78
N VAL A 601 -10.85 -10.99 -3.82
CA VAL A 601 -11.80 -10.08 -3.18
C VAL A 601 -11.02 -9.16 -2.26
N GLN A 602 -10.91 -7.88 -2.63
CA GLN A 602 -10.38 -6.85 -1.76
C GLN A 602 -11.32 -5.67 -1.71
N CYS A 603 -11.25 -4.91 -0.63
CA CYS A 603 -11.99 -3.68 -0.52
C CYS A 603 -11.34 -2.74 0.48
N ALA A 604 -11.40 -1.44 0.16
CA ALA A 604 -10.85 -0.36 0.95
C ALA A 604 -11.85 0.79 1.03
N GLN A 605 -11.87 1.46 2.18
CA GLN A 605 -12.54 2.75 2.34
C GLN A 605 -11.50 3.84 2.62
N GLN A 606 -11.40 4.81 1.72
CA GLN A 606 -10.51 5.96 1.90
C GLN A 606 -11.29 7.25 1.72
N ASN A 607 -11.20 8.16 2.68
CA ASN A 607 -11.92 9.44 2.66
C ASN A 607 -13.45 9.30 2.49
N GLY A 608 -14.01 8.17 2.92
CA GLY A 608 -15.43 7.81 2.78
C GLY A 608 -15.84 7.25 1.40
N MET A 609 -14.90 7.14 0.45
CA MET A 609 -15.11 6.43 -0.81
C MET A 609 -14.86 4.95 -0.60
N ILE A 610 -15.83 4.10 -0.96
CA ILE A 610 -15.65 2.66 -0.98
C ILE A 610 -15.11 2.25 -2.35
N THR A 611 -14.03 1.47 -2.33
CA THR A 611 -13.51 0.75 -3.47
C THR A 611 -13.56 -0.74 -3.16
N PHE A 612 -14.14 -1.55 -4.03
CA PHE A 612 -14.05 -3.00 -3.93
C PHE A 612 -13.65 -3.61 -5.26
N GLN A 613 -12.99 -4.75 -5.19
CA GLN A 613 -12.53 -5.51 -6.35
C GLN A 613 -12.77 -6.99 -6.14
N PHE A 614 -12.96 -7.69 -7.25
CA PHE A 614 -13.16 -9.12 -7.27
C PHE A 614 -12.85 -9.66 -8.67
N SER A 615 -12.53 -10.94 -8.72
CA SER A 615 -12.34 -11.70 -9.94
C SER A 615 -13.32 -12.85 -10.00
N ARG A 616 -13.80 -13.15 -11.20
CA ARG A 616 -14.75 -14.24 -11.44
C ARG A 616 -14.49 -14.89 -12.80
N PRO A 617 -14.83 -16.18 -12.96
CA PRO A 617 -14.82 -16.81 -14.28
C PRO A 617 -15.88 -16.16 -15.19
N LEU A 618 -15.67 -16.22 -16.51
CA LEU A 618 -16.65 -15.74 -17.49
C LEU A 618 -17.94 -16.59 -17.45
N ASP A 619 -17.78 -17.90 -17.29
CA ASP A 619 -18.86 -18.86 -17.09
C ASP A 619 -18.67 -19.55 -15.72
N PRO A 620 -19.67 -19.49 -14.82
CA PRO A 620 -19.62 -20.15 -13.51
C PRO A 620 -19.66 -21.69 -13.55
N HIS A 621 -19.93 -22.33 -14.70
CA HIS A 621 -19.89 -23.79 -14.89
C HIS A 621 -20.67 -24.60 -13.83
N CYS A 622 -21.84 -24.11 -13.40
CA CYS A 622 -22.69 -24.77 -12.40
C CYS A 622 -24.08 -25.12 -12.95
N THR A 623 -24.84 -25.97 -12.25
CA THR A 623 -26.21 -26.37 -12.63
C THR A 623 -27.20 -26.22 -11.48
N GLY A 624 -28.45 -25.84 -11.80
CA GLY A 624 -29.57 -25.84 -10.86
C GLY A 624 -29.77 -24.59 -10.00
N HIS A 625 -28.76 -23.72 -9.88
CA HIS A 625 -28.84 -22.46 -9.12
C HIS A 625 -28.98 -21.23 -10.02
N GLN A 626 -29.46 -20.11 -9.48
CA GLN A 626 -29.77 -18.90 -10.25
C GLN A 626 -28.48 -18.23 -10.78
N GLU A 627 -27.43 -18.22 -9.97
CA GLU A 627 -26.08 -17.74 -10.30
C GLU A 627 -25.46 -18.42 -11.54
N CYS A 628 -25.88 -19.65 -11.86
CA CYS A 628 -25.39 -20.37 -13.04
C CYS A 628 -25.84 -19.73 -14.36
N ARG A 629 -26.79 -18.80 -14.31
CA ARG A 629 -27.23 -18.03 -15.48
C ARG A 629 -26.42 -16.74 -15.67
N ASN A 630 -25.52 -16.41 -14.75
CA ASN A 630 -24.69 -15.20 -14.80
C ASN A 630 -23.46 -15.40 -15.70
N VAL A 631 -23.69 -15.71 -16.98
CA VAL A 631 -22.62 -15.91 -17.96
C VAL A 631 -22.27 -14.57 -18.61
N ILE A 632 -20.97 -14.23 -18.66
CA ILE A 632 -20.47 -13.04 -19.34
C ILE A 632 -19.81 -13.47 -20.65
N ASP A 633 -20.40 -13.06 -21.77
CA ASP A 633 -19.76 -13.11 -23.08
C ASP A 633 -19.00 -11.79 -23.33
N PRO A 634 -17.66 -11.79 -23.34
CA PRO A 634 -16.87 -10.57 -23.50
C PRO A 634 -16.97 -9.95 -24.91
N SER A 635 -17.55 -10.67 -25.89
CA SER A 635 -17.77 -10.17 -27.25
C SER A 635 -19.02 -9.30 -27.39
N ILE A 636 -19.95 -9.37 -26.44
CA ILE A 636 -21.21 -8.63 -26.42
C ILE A 636 -21.12 -7.52 -25.35
N PRO A 637 -21.70 -6.32 -25.59
CA PRO A 637 -21.73 -5.28 -24.56
C PRO A 637 -22.48 -5.72 -23.30
N LEU A 638 -21.80 -5.63 -22.16
CA LEU A 638 -22.36 -5.90 -20.84
C LEU A 638 -23.13 -4.67 -20.33
N LYS A 639 -24.40 -4.86 -19.99
CA LYS A 639 -25.25 -3.78 -19.47
C LYS A 639 -25.08 -3.68 -17.96
N ILE A 640 -24.70 -2.50 -17.47
CA ILE A 640 -24.37 -2.29 -16.07
C ILE A 640 -25.19 -1.13 -15.47
N VAL A 641 -25.83 -1.40 -14.34
CA VAL A 641 -26.46 -0.41 -13.45
C VAL A 641 -25.69 -0.30 -12.15
N TRP A 642 -25.89 0.77 -11.38
CA TRP A 642 -25.23 0.95 -10.10
C TRP A 642 -26.16 1.57 -9.06
N ALA A 643 -25.84 1.33 -7.79
CA ALA A 643 -26.51 1.92 -6.64
C ALA A 643 -25.53 2.20 -5.49
N ILE A 644 -25.79 3.22 -4.71
CA ILE A 644 -25.01 3.61 -3.53
C ILE A 644 -26.00 3.83 -2.38
N GLY A 645 -25.64 3.38 -1.18
CA GLY A 645 -26.42 3.68 0.02
C GLY A 645 -25.56 3.80 1.27
N THR A 646 -26.23 3.92 2.41
CA THR A 646 -25.60 4.27 3.70
C THR A 646 -25.27 3.05 4.56
N HIS A 647 -25.99 1.95 4.41
CA HIS A 647 -25.81 0.77 5.26
C HIS A 647 -26.15 -0.50 4.48
N TRP A 648 -25.31 -1.53 4.61
CA TRP A 648 -25.55 -2.86 4.08
C TRP A 648 -25.31 -3.92 5.16
N SER A 649 -26.13 -4.97 5.17
CA SER A 649 -26.05 -6.08 6.12
C SER A 649 -26.41 -7.38 5.39
N ALA A 650 -25.53 -8.38 5.45
CA ALA A 650 -25.69 -9.61 4.67
C ALA A 650 -26.85 -10.50 5.15
N ASP A 651 -27.15 -10.50 6.44
CA ASP A 651 -28.05 -11.50 7.05
C ASP A 651 -29.51 -11.00 7.19
N HIS A 652 -29.72 -9.69 7.28
CA HIS A 652 -31.03 -9.08 7.47
C HIS A 652 -31.19 -7.81 6.63
N LEU A 653 -31.80 -7.95 5.45
CA LEU A 653 -32.12 -6.83 4.56
C LEU A 653 -33.48 -6.22 4.93
N THR A 654 -33.45 -4.95 5.31
CA THR A 654 -34.64 -4.14 5.65
C THR A 654 -34.69 -2.87 4.81
N SER A 655 -35.67 -2.00 5.06
CA SER A 655 -35.75 -0.69 4.39
C SER A 655 -34.55 0.22 4.68
N SER A 656 -33.72 -0.07 5.69
CA SER A 656 -32.47 0.65 5.96
C SER A 656 -31.40 0.43 4.89
N ASN A 657 -31.51 -0.65 4.09
CA ASN A 657 -30.60 -0.97 3.00
C ASN A 657 -31.00 -0.31 1.67
N MET A 658 -31.94 0.63 1.69
CA MET A 658 -32.35 1.40 0.52
C MET A 658 -31.19 2.25 0.01
N HIS A 659 -30.97 2.24 -1.31
CA HIS A 659 -29.96 3.09 -1.92
C HIS A 659 -30.36 4.57 -1.83
N SER A 660 -29.42 5.43 -1.46
CA SER A 660 -29.59 6.89 -1.44
C SER A 660 -29.41 7.51 -2.83
N SER A 661 -28.65 6.84 -3.70
CA SER A 661 -28.42 7.25 -5.08
C SER A 661 -28.34 6.01 -5.98
N LYS A 662 -28.88 6.11 -7.20
CA LYS A 662 -28.84 5.03 -8.19
C LYS A 662 -28.62 5.58 -9.60
N SER A 663 -28.30 4.69 -10.52
CA SER A 663 -28.22 5.05 -11.93
C SER A 663 -29.58 5.48 -12.49
N SER A 664 -29.55 6.49 -13.36
CA SER A 664 -30.70 6.94 -14.15
C SER A 664 -31.02 5.96 -15.29
N LYS A 665 -29.97 5.32 -15.85
CA LYS A 665 -30.01 4.34 -16.94
C LYS A 665 -28.90 3.31 -16.79
N TYR A 666 -28.96 2.21 -17.53
CA TYR A 666 -27.82 1.30 -17.67
C TYR A 666 -26.77 1.89 -18.60
N MET A 667 -25.53 1.41 -18.47
CA MET A 667 -24.41 1.70 -19.35
C MET A 667 -24.03 0.43 -20.12
N SER A 668 -23.86 0.51 -21.44
CA SER A 668 -23.39 -0.61 -22.26
C SER A 668 -21.86 -0.59 -22.31
N VAL A 669 -21.21 -1.55 -21.66
CA VAL A 669 -19.75 -1.65 -21.56
C VAL A 669 -19.24 -2.75 -22.48
N HIS A 670 -18.43 -2.37 -23.48
CA HIS A 670 -17.74 -3.30 -24.36
C HIS A 670 -16.42 -3.74 -23.73
N LEU A 671 -16.45 -4.90 -23.06
CA LEU A 671 -15.35 -5.38 -22.23
C LEU A 671 -14.03 -5.56 -23.00
N THR A 672 -14.10 -6.10 -24.23
CA THR A 672 -12.93 -6.31 -25.11
C THR A 672 -12.38 -5.02 -25.72
N LYS A 673 -13.22 -4.01 -25.93
CA LYS A 673 -12.82 -2.75 -26.56
C LYS A 673 -12.36 -1.68 -25.56
N GLY A 674 -12.64 -1.85 -24.27
CA GLY A 674 -12.31 -0.85 -23.26
C GLY A 674 -13.21 0.39 -23.27
N VAL A 675 -14.36 0.35 -23.97
CA VAL A 675 -15.24 1.51 -24.21
C VAL A 675 -16.63 1.26 -23.62
N ALA A 676 -17.30 2.31 -23.14
CA ALA A 676 -18.72 2.26 -22.82
C ALA A 676 -19.50 3.36 -23.55
N GLU A 677 -20.70 3.02 -24.02
CA GLU A 677 -21.56 3.95 -24.75
C GLU A 677 -22.91 4.12 -24.02
N PRO A 678 -23.34 5.37 -23.79
CA PRO A 678 -24.68 5.62 -23.28
C PRO A 678 -25.70 5.43 -24.41
N GLU A 679 -26.50 4.37 -24.37
CA GLU A 679 -27.55 4.15 -25.37
C GLU A 679 -28.55 5.33 -25.35
N GLN A 680 -28.70 5.98 -26.51
CA GLN A 680 -29.60 7.11 -26.70
C GLN A 680 -30.90 6.56 -27.32
N GLU A 681 -31.86 6.14 -26.50
CA GLU A 681 -33.22 5.83 -26.97
C GLU A 681 -33.93 7.12 -27.42
N LEU A 682 -33.55 7.71 -28.56
CA LEU A 682 -34.52 8.52 -29.30
C LEU A 682 -35.52 7.54 -29.91
N ARG A 683 -36.63 7.26 -29.21
CA ARG A 683 -37.77 6.58 -29.83
C ARG A 683 -38.33 7.52 -30.91
N PRO A 684 -38.04 7.31 -32.21
CA PRO A 684 -38.35 8.29 -33.27
C PRO A 684 -39.85 8.59 -33.35
N VAL A 685 -40.66 7.67 -32.86
CA VAL A 685 -42.12 7.69 -32.92
C VAL A 685 -42.75 8.74 -32.00
N LEU A 686 -42.15 9.09 -30.85
CA LEU A 686 -42.67 10.19 -30.01
C LEU A 686 -42.50 11.55 -30.70
N ALA A 687 -41.39 11.72 -31.42
CA ALA A 687 -41.14 12.91 -32.24
C ALA A 687 -42.14 12.99 -33.42
N VAL A 688 -42.43 11.87 -34.07
CA VAL A 688 -43.45 11.80 -35.15
C VAL A 688 -44.84 12.16 -34.63
N HIS A 689 -45.28 11.60 -33.50
CA HIS A 689 -46.55 11.98 -32.86
C HIS A 689 -46.61 13.48 -32.55
N GLY A 690 -45.58 14.03 -31.91
CA GLY A 690 -45.49 15.45 -31.58
C GLY A 690 -45.55 16.35 -32.82
N PHE A 691 -44.80 16.01 -33.87
CA PHE A 691 -44.78 16.74 -35.13
C PHE A 691 -46.16 16.76 -35.82
N MET A 692 -46.83 15.62 -35.89
CA MET A 692 -48.16 15.52 -36.51
C MET A 692 -49.22 16.30 -35.73
N MET A 693 -49.18 16.24 -34.38
CA MET A 693 -50.08 17.02 -33.54
C MET A 693 -49.84 18.52 -33.67
N PHE A 694 -48.58 18.95 -33.76
CA PHE A 694 -48.24 20.34 -34.02
C PHE A 694 -48.78 20.81 -35.38
N LEU A 695 -48.57 20.04 -36.44
CA LEU A 695 -49.06 20.38 -37.78
C LEU A 695 -50.59 20.54 -37.83
N ALA A 696 -51.33 19.67 -37.14
CA ALA A 696 -52.79 19.76 -37.06
C ALA A 696 -53.25 20.98 -36.22
N TRP A 697 -52.75 21.10 -34.98
CA TRP A 697 -53.27 22.05 -33.99
C TRP A 697 -52.68 23.47 -34.08
N ALA A 698 -51.44 23.63 -34.54
CA ALA A 698 -50.79 24.93 -34.66
C ALA A 698 -50.93 25.53 -36.06
N LEU A 699 -50.98 24.70 -37.12
CA LEU A 699 -50.99 25.20 -38.49
C LEU A 699 -52.34 25.03 -39.19
N LEU A 700 -52.86 23.79 -39.33
CA LEU A 700 -54.01 23.53 -40.19
C LEU A 700 -55.33 24.04 -39.60
N PHE A 701 -55.64 23.72 -38.34
CA PHE A 701 -56.89 24.20 -37.72
C PHE A 701 -56.93 25.73 -37.59
N PRO A 702 -55.90 26.41 -37.02
CA PRO A 702 -55.90 27.86 -36.95
C PRO A 702 -55.84 28.50 -38.34
N GLY A 703 -55.04 27.97 -39.26
CA GLY A 703 -54.94 28.45 -40.64
C GLY A 703 -56.29 28.42 -41.37
N GLY A 704 -57.07 27.35 -41.21
CA GLY A 704 -58.42 27.26 -41.75
C GLY A 704 -59.38 28.31 -41.17
N VAL A 705 -59.29 28.60 -39.86
CA VAL A 705 -60.09 29.65 -39.21
C VAL A 705 -59.68 31.05 -39.70
N LEU A 706 -58.37 31.29 -39.82
CA LEU A 706 -57.82 32.55 -40.33
C LEU A 706 -58.22 32.79 -41.79
N ALA A 707 -58.23 31.75 -42.62
CA ALA A 707 -58.73 31.82 -43.99
C ALA A 707 -60.19 32.30 -44.06
N ALA A 708 -61.05 31.78 -43.18
CA ALA A 708 -62.45 32.20 -43.09
C ALA A 708 -62.67 33.64 -42.60
N ARG A 709 -61.65 34.23 -41.97
CA ARG A 709 -61.65 35.61 -41.50
C ARG A 709 -61.08 36.58 -42.52
N TYR A 710 -59.90 36.29 -43.06
CA TYR A 710 -59.11 37.26 -43.83
C TYR A 710 -59.15 37.06 -45.34
N LEU A 711 -59.43 35.84 -45.84
CA LEU A 711 -59.35 35.53 -47.27
C LEU A 711 -60.69 35.67 -48.02
N ARG A 712 -61.67 36.36 -47.44
CA ARG A 712 -63.02 36.52 -48.03
C ARG A 712 -63.06 37.26 -49.38
N HIS A 713 -61.97 37.89 -49.78
CA HIS A 713 -61.83 38.60 -51.05
C HIS A 713 -61.58 37.66 -52.25
N LEU A 714 -61.28 36.38 -52.01
CA LEU A 714 -61.11 35.38 -53.06
C LEU A 714 -62.42 35.12 -53.80
N LYS A 715 -62.37 35.10 -55.13
CA LYS A 715 -63.52 34.79 -56.01
C LYS A 715 -64.00 33.34 -55.80
N ASP A 716 -65.25 33.08 -56.17
CA ASP A 716 -65.89 31.75 -56.17
C ASP A 716 -65.91 31.03 -54.80
N ASP A 717 -66.13 31.79 -53.72
CA ASP A 717 -66.12 31.28 -52.35
C ASP A 717 -64.81 30.54 -51.98
N GLY A 718 -63.67 30.89 -52.60
CA GLY A 718 -62.38 30.24 -52.39
C GLY A 718 -61.94 30.18 -50.92
N TRP A 719 -62.26 31.19 -50.12
CA TRP A 719 -62.01 31.18 -48.66
C TRP A 719 -62.72 30.01 -47.95
N PHE A 720 -63.91 29.63 -48.41
CA PHE A 720 -64.71 28.57 -47.81
C PHE A 720 -64.13 27.21 -48.16
N GLN A 721 -63.65 27.04 -49.39
CA GLN A 721 -62.94 25.82 -49.80
C GLN A 721 -61.64 25.64 -49.00
N ILE A 722 -60.82 26.70 -48.87
CA ILE A 722 -59.58 26.67 -48.08
C ILE A 722 -59.88 26.33 -46.61
N HIS A 723 -60.91 26.96 -46.03
CA HIS A 723 -61.35 26.64 -44.68
C HIS A 723 -61.72 25.16 -44.55
N VAL A 724 -62.60 24.65 -45.41
CA VAL A 724 -63.08 23.27 -45.35
C VAL A 724 -61.94 22.27 -45.54
N TYR A 725 -61.07 22.46 -46.55
CA TYR A 725 -59.93 21.56 -46.79
C TYR A 725 -58.93 21.58 -45.64
N ALA A 726 -58.59 22.75 -45.07
CA ALA A 726 -57.68 22.83 -43.93
C ALA A 726 -58.25 22.11 -42.70
N GLN A 727 -59.56 22.22 -42.42
CA GLN A 727 -60.19 21.52 -41.30
C GLN A 727 -60.22 20.00 -41.50
N TYR A 728 -60.59 19.51 -42.69
CA TYR A 728 -60.59 18.07 -42.95
C TYR A 728 -59.18 17.47 -42.95
N SER A 729 -58.19 18.15 -43.54
CA SER A 729 -56.78 17.73 -43.50
C SER A 729 -56.24 17.74 -42.07
N GLY A 730 -56.58 18.74 -41.25
CA GLY A 730 -56.20 18.79 -39.84
C GLY A 730 -56.75 17.61 -39.04
N ILE A 731 -58.03 17.24 -39.25
CA ILE A 731 -58.64 16.06 -38.60
C ILE A 731 -57.94 14.78 -39.04
N ALA A 732 -57.64 14.61 -40.33
CA ALA A 732 -56.97 13.42 -40.84
C ALA A 732 -55.57 13.22 -40.21
N ILE A 733 -54.75 14.29 -40.18
CA ILE A 733 -53.40 14.25 -39.58
C ILE A 733 -53.48 14.01 -38.07
N MET A 734 -54.43 14.67 -37.39
CA MET A 734 -54.67 14.45 -35.96
C MET A 734 -55.00 12.98 -35.66
N LEU A 735 -55.93 12.37 -36.39
CA LEU A 735 -56.30 10.96 -36.17
C LEU A 735 -55.14 10.00 -36.48
N LEU A 736 -54.38 10.28 -37.54
CA LEU A 736 -53.19 9.49 -37.88
C LEU A 736 -52.11 9.59 -36.79
N GLY A 737 -51.90 10.79 -36.24
CA GLY A 737 -50.95 11.02 -35.14
C GLY A 737 -51.32 10.30 -33.84
N VAL A 738 -52.62 10.15 -33.55
CA VAL A 738 -53.09 9.31 -32.43
C VAL A 738 -52.87 7.83 -32.73
N LEU A 739 -53.21 7.39 -33.95
CA LEU A 739 -53.07 5.99 -34.35
C LEU A 739 -51.62 5.51 -34.24
N PHE A 740 -50.64 6.31 -34.69
CA PHE A 740 -49.22 6.00 -34.52
C PHE A 740 -48.81 5.92 -33.04
N ALA A 741 -49.33 6.81 -32.19
CA ALA A 741 -49.05 6.78 -30.75
C ALA A 741 -49.64 5.54 -30.06
N ILE A 742 -50.81 5.07 -30.49
CA ILE A 742 -51.45 3.86 -29.95
C ILE A 742 -50.74 2.60 -30.44
N ALA A 743 -50.44 2.52 -31.75
CA ALA A 743 -49.82 1.35 -32.37
C ALA A 743 -48.46 1.01 -31.74
N GLU A 744 -47.66 2.03 -31.40
CA GLU A 744 -46.32 1.82 -30.86
C GLU A 744 -46.30 1.54 -29.36
N LYS A 745 -47.21 2.15 -28.59
CA LYS A 745 -47.18 2.00 -27.12
C LYS A 745 -47.78 0.70 -26.60
N GLY A 746 -48.48 -0.06 -27.44
CA GLY A 746 -49.07 -1.38 -27.11
C GLY A 746 -50.21 -1.34 -26.07
N GLU A 747 -50.19 -0.36 -25.16
CA GLU A 747 -51.15 -0.16 -24.07
C GLU A 747 -51.57 1.32 -23.99
N PHE A 748 -52.89 1.56 -23.96
CA PHE A 748 -53.46 2.90 -23.93
C PHE A 748 -53.62 3.42 -22.49
N HIS A 749 -52.56 3.98 -21.93
CA HIS A 749 -52.56 4.54 -20.57
C HIS A 749 -53.19 5.94 -20.50
N THR A 750 -54.37 6.05 -19.89
CA THR A 750 -55.14 7.32 -19.75
C THR A 750 -54.77 8.15 -18.52
N GLY A 751 -53.67 7.82 -17.84
CA GLY A 751 -53.30 8.44 -16.56
C GLY A 751 -52.85 9.90 -16.66
N SER A 752 -52.22 10.31 -17.77
CA SER A 752 -51.65 11.65 -17.93
C SER A 752 -52.71 12.72 -18.24
N LEU A 753 -52.55 13.90 -17.64
CA LEU A 753 -53.39 15.08 -17.92
C LEU A 753 -53.38 15.43 -19.42
N HIS A 754 -52.22 15.31 -20.08
CA HIS A 754 -52.07 15.55 -21.51
C HIS A 754 -52.99 14.64 -22.35
N VAL A 755 -53.07 13.35 -22.00
CA VAL A 755 -53.92 12.36 -22.71
C VAL A 755 -55.40 12.66 -22.50
N LYS A 756 -55.81 13.02 -21.29
CA LYS A 756 -57.21 13.38 -20.96
C LYS A 756 -57.66 14.63 -21.72
N LEU A 757 -56.85 15.68 -21.73
CA LEU A 757 -57.13 16.90 -22.48
C LEU A 757 -57.11 16.64 -24.00
N GLY A 758 -56.14 15.88 -24.49
CA GLY A 758 -56.03 15.51 -25.90
C GLY A 758 -57.26 14.77 -26.42
N LEU A 759 -57.71 13.72 -25.72
CA LEU A 759 -58.92 12.96 -26.09
C LEU A 759 -60.18 13.83 -26.10
N THR A 760 -60.31 14.71 -25.12
CA THR A 760 -61.43 15.66 -25.04
C THR A 760 -61.43 16.61 -26.24
N SER A 761 -60.26 17.15 -26.60
CA SER A 761 -60.11 18.02 -27.77
C SER A 761 -60.38 17.29 -29.09
N ILE A 762 -59.91 16.04 -29.23
CA ILE A 762 -60.18 15.20 -30.40
C ILE A 762 -61.69 14.95 -30.56
N PHE A 763 -62.39 14.63 -29.46
CA PHE A 763 -63.83 14.44 -29.46
C PHE A 763 -64.57 15.67 -30.01
N PHE A 764 -64.25 16.87 -29.49
CA PHE A 764 -64.86 18.10 -29.97
C PHE A 764 -64.49 18.43 -31.42
N ALA A 765 -63.25 18.19 -31.84
CA ALA A 765 -62.81 18.40 -33.22
C ALA A 765 -63.58 17.51 -34.21
N CYS A 766 -63.80 16.24 -33.87
CA CYS A 766 -64.57 15.30 -34.69
C CYS A 766 -66.07 15.64 -34.74
N MET A 767 -66.61 16.34 -33.74
CA MET A 767 -68.00 16.83 -33.77
C MET A 767 -68.19 18.04 -34.71
N GLN A 768 -67.13 18.80 -35.03
CA GLN A 768 -67.24 19.98 -35.89
C GLN A 768 -67.68 19.68 -37.33
N PRO A 769 -67.18 18.63 -38.02
CA PRO A 769 -67.70 18.23 -39.34
C PRO A 769 -69.17 17.77 -39.29
N ILE A 770 -69.58 17.07 -38.24
CA ILE A 770 -70.99 16.65 -38.06
C ILE A 770 -71.87 17.90 -37.92
N ASN A 771 -71.46 18.85 -37.10
CA ASN A 771 -72.10 20.15 -37.00
C ASN A 771 -72.14 20.87 -38.37
N ALA A 772 -71.06 20.81 -39.15
CA ALA A 772 -70.99 21.38 -40.49
C ALA A 772 -71.92 20.70 -41.51
N PHE A 773 -72.20 19.41 -41.36
CA PHE A 773 -73.14 18.69 -42.21
C PHE A 773 -74.58 19.21 -42.03
N PHE A 774 -74.98 19.53 -40.80
CA PHE A 774 -76.30 20.09 -40.49
C PHE A 774 -76.43 21.59 -40.78
N ARG A 775 -75.48 22.19 -41.50
CA ARG A 775 -75.45 23.61 -41.85
C ARG A 775 -76.70 24.03 -42.65
N PRO A 776 -77.59 24.89 -42.11
CA PRO A 776 -78.79 25.33 -42.82
C PRO A 776 -78.46 26.19 -44.06
N LYS A 777 -79.33 26.21 -45.08
CA LYS A 777 -79.09 26.96 -46.33
C LYS A 777 -78.86 28.47 -46.08
N LYS A 778 -78.00 29.08 -46.91
CA LYS A 778 -77.75 30.53 -46.89
C LYS A 778 -78.95 31.25 -47.50
N ALA A 779 -79.45 32.29 -46.82
CA ALA A 779 -80.53 33.13 -47.36
C ALA A 779 -80.08 33.87 -48.62
N ALA A 780 -81.00 34.14 -49.53
CA ALA A 780 -80.72 34.92 -50.74
C ALA A 780 -80.36 36.37 -50.38
N PRO A 781 -79.62 37.11 -51.25
CA PRO A 781 -79.28 38.50 -50.99
C PRO A 781 -80.54 39.33 -50.75
N GLY A 782 -80.69 39.90 -49.54
CA GLY A 782 -81.85 40.71 -49.13
C GLY A 782 -82.86 40.03 -48.21
N GLU A 783 -82.76 38.71 -47.99
CA GLU A 783 -83.64 37.95 -47.08
C GLU A 783 -83.04 37.78 -45.68
N ARG A 784 -83.90 37.76 -44.64
CA ARG A 784 -83.47 37.49 -43.26
C ARG A 784 -83.10 36.01 -43.11
N PRO A 785 -81.97 35.66 -42.46
CA PRO A 785 -81.60 34.27 -42.23
C PRO A 785 -82.60 33.58 -41.30
N SER A 786 -82.82 32.27 -41.48
CA SER A 786 -83.66 31.46 -40.59
C SER A 786 -83.08 31.43 -39.16
N THR A 787 -83.94 31.32 -38.15
CA THR A 787 -83.53 31.17 -36.74
C THR A 787 -82.57 30.00 -36.55
N ALA A 788 -82.81 28.87 -37.24
CA ALA A 788 -81.90 27.73 -37.26
C ALA A 788 -80.51 28.08 -37.80
N ARG A 789 -80.41 28.92 -38.86
CA ARG A 789 -79.13 29.38 -39.41
C ARG A 789 -78.38 30.29 -38.43
N VAL A 790 -79.10 31.14 -37.69
CA VAL A 790 -78.51 32.03 -36.67
C VAL A 790 -77.98 31.22 -35.48
N VAL A 791 -78.77 30.28 -34.96
CA VAL A 791 -78.34 29.38 -33.87
C VAL A 791 -77.16 28.52 -34.31
N TRP A 792 -77.20 27.96 -35.53
CA TRP A 792 -76.08 27.19 -36.06
C TRP A 792 -74.80 28.02 -36.19
N LEU A 793 -74.90 29.27 -36.69
CA LEU A 793 -73.76 30.18 -36.77
C LEU A 793 -73.16 30.49 -35.39
N PHE A 794 -74.00 30.57 -34.37
CA PHE A 794 -73.58 30.77 -32.99
C PHE A 794 -72.83 29.55 -32.42
N VAL A 795 -73.39 28.35 -32.60
CA VAL A 795 -72.78 27.08 -32.16
C VAL A 795 -71.47 26.80 -32.92
N HIS A 796 -71.44 27.05 -34.23
CA HIS A 796 -70.28 26.76 -35.09
C HIS A 796 -69.12 27.75 -34.90
N ARG A 797 -69.38 29.02 -34.56
CA ARG A 797 -68.32 30.03 -34.35
C ARG A 797 -67.82 30.10 -32.91
N GLY A 798 -68.51 29.47 -31.96
CA GLY A 798 -68.33 29.71 -30.53
C GLY A 798 -68.81 31.11 -30.14
N PHE A 799 -69.14 31.32 -28.85
CA PHE A 799 -69.73 32.54 -28.30
C PHE A 799 -69.10 33.83 -28.86
N ARG A 800 -69.77 34.44 -29.84
CA ARG A 800 -69.50 35.81 -30.29
C ARG A 800 -70.83 36.55 -30.27
N HIS A 801 -71.01 37.37 -29.24
CA HIS A 801 -72.18 38.22 -29.08
C HIS A 801 -72.34 39.07 -30.35
N GLY A 802 -73.51 38.98 -30.98
CA GLY A 802 -73.87 39.84 -32.09
C GLY A 802 -74.04 41.28 -31.62
N GLN A 803 -73.44 42.22 -32.34
CA GLN A 803 -73.92 43.61 -32.37
C GLN A 803 -74.24 43.97 -33.82
N TYR A 804 -75.55 44.07 -34.07
CA TYR A 804 -76.13 44.82 -35.15
C TYR A 804 -76.26 46.27 -34.64
N GLY A 805 -75.50 47.21 -35.19
CA GLY A 805 -75.78 48.65 -35.08
C GLY A 805 -74.87 49.51 -34.19
N ARG A 806 -74.44 50.62 -34.83
CA ARG A 806 -74.11 51.95 -34.30
C ARG A 806 -72.70 52.22 -33.74
N GLU A 807 -72.31 53.48 -33.93
CA GLU A 807 -71.00 54.11 -33.97
C GLU A 807 -70.17 54.11 -32.66
N SER A 808 -68.86 54.27 -32.86
CA SER A 808 -67.84 54.88 -32.00
C SER A 808 -67.62 54.42 -30.54
N SER A 809 -66.33 54.22 -30.25
CA SER A 809 -65.61 54.49 -28.98
C SER A 809 -65.82 53.57 -27.76
N PHE A 810 -64.67 53.03 -27.34
CA PHE A 810 -64.23 52.63 -25.99
C PHE A 810 -64.69 51.31 -25.34
N ALA A 811 -63.68 50.42 -25.22
CA ALA A 811 -63.25 49.67 -24.03
C ALA A 811 -63.67 48.19 -23.80
N LYS A 812 -62.64 47.32 -23.99
CA LYS A 812 -62.06 46.28 -23.10
C LYS A 812 -62.80 44.97 -22.74
N GLY A 813 -61.99 43.90 -22.72
CA GLY A 813 -62.18 42.62 -22.01
C GLY A 813 -61.81 41.38 -22.85
N ASP A 814 -60.52 41.12 -23.09
CA ASP A 814 -59.67 40.09 -22.44
C ASP A 814 -60.13 38.62 -22.54
N TRP A 815 -59.37 37.82 -23.30
CA TRP A 815 -58.88 36.46 -22.94
C TRP A 815 -57.63 36.10 -23.79
N ILE A 816 -56.46 36.22 -23.16
CA ILE A 816 -55.30 35.31 -23.08
C ILE A 816 -54.95 34.47 -24.33
N MET A 817 -53.98 34.95 -25.13
CA MET A 817 -52.68 34.29 -25.41
C MET A 817 -51.88 35.13 -26.43
N ALA A 818 -50.58 35.21 -26.16
CA ALA A 818 -49.48 35.77 -26.97
C ALA A 818 -49.15 37.27 -26.79
N ASN A 819 -48.13 37.47 -25.94
CA ASN A 819 -46.87 38.13 -26.27
C ASN A 819 -46.94 39.37 -27.17
N ASN A 820 -46.65 40.51 -26.55
CA ASN A 820 -45.87 41.54 -27.19
C ASN A 820 -44.53 40.92 -27.59
N GLU A 821 -44.25 40.88 -28.88
CA GLU A 821 -42.94 41.19 -29.45
C GLU A 821 -43.18 41.45 -30.94
N ASP A 822 -42.94 42.71 -31.30
CA ASP A 822 -42.91 43.20 -32.67
C ASP A 822 -41.76 42.50 -33.41
N ASP A 823 -42.05 41.90 -34.57
CA ASP A 823 -41.02 41.64 -35.57
C ASP A 823 -41.59 41.94 -36.96
N ASP A 824 -41.18 43.10 -37.47
CA ASP A 824 -41.32 43.50 -38.86
C ASP A 824 -40.40 42.64 -39.73
N SER A 825 -40.97 41.94 -40.71
CA SER A 825 -40.21 41.59 -41.90
C SER A 825 -41.12 41.32 -43.10
N ALA A 826 -41.29 42.34 -43.94
CA ALA A 826 -41.16 42.21 -45.38
C ALA A 826 -41.28 43.58 -46.08
N ASN A 827 -40.20 44.07 -46.67
CA ASN A 827 -40.29 44.74 -47.96
C ASN A 827 -38.96 44.66 -48.72
N LEU A 828 -38.97 43.85 -49.78
CA LEU A 828 -38.11 44.01 -50.95
C LEU A 828 -38.78 45.03 -51.87
N LEU A 829 -38.04 46.03 -52.38
CA LEU A 829 -37.99 46.45 -53.80
C LEU A 829 -37.28 47.82 -53.99
N ARG A 830 -36.31 47.82 -54.93
CA ARG A 830 -35.81 48.91 -55.81
C ARG A 830 -34.84 50.00 -55.29
N SER A 831 -33.60 49.90 -55.81
CA SER A 831 -32.88 50.86 -56.69
C SER A 831 -32.67 52.31 -56.25
N ASN A 832 -31.42 52.70 -55.91
CA ASN A 832 -30.54 53.60 -56.70
C ASN A 832 -29.39 54.21 -55.86
N GLN A 833 -28.18 54.16 -56.46
CA GLN A 833 -27.12 55.20 -56.47
C GLN A 833 -26.09 55.34 -55.31
N PRO A 834 -24.90 55.93 -55.59
CA PRO A 834 -23.59 55.38 -55.20
C PRO A 834 -22.67 56.30 -54.35
N LEU A 835 -21.49 55.76 -54.00
CA LEU A 835 -20.16 56.40 -53.77
C LEU A 835 -20.02 57.70 -52.92
N SER A 836 -19.16 57.67 -51.89
CA SER A 836 -17.91 58.47 -51.75
C SER A 836 -17.30 58.19 -50.35
N THR A 837 -16.10 57.59 -50.21
CA THR A 837 -14.73 58.16 -50.04
C THR A 837 -14.45 59.01 -48.80
N ALA A 838 -13.20 58.85 -48.30
CA ALA A 838 -12.42 59.64 -47.32
C ALA A 838 -12.59 59.19 -45.84
N ALA A 839 -11.63 58.48 -45.24
CA ALA A 839 -10.26 58.87 -44.82
C ALA A 839 -10.25 59.74 -43.56
N GLY A 840 -9.72 59.17 -42.47
CA GLY A 840 -9.45 59.84 -41.20
C GLY A 840 -8.50 59.00 -40.35
N SER A 841 -7.21 59.31 -40.46
CA SER A 841 -6.08 58.75 -39.71
C SER A 841 -6.08 59.20 -38.25
N GLY A 842 -5.82 58.28 -37.32
CA GLY A 842 -5.57 58.58 -35.91
C GLY A 842 -4.99 57.37 -35.16
N GLU A 843 -3.70 57.47 -34.85
CA GLU A 843 -2.83 56.55 -34.09
C GLU A 843 -3.40 55.98 -32.79
N VAL A 844 -3.20 54.68 -32.54
CA VAL A 844 -3.12 54.08 -31.18
C VAL A 844 -2.05 52.97 -31.16
N GLN A 845 -1.24 53.00 -30.11
CA GLN A 845 -0.09 52.15 -29.80
C GLN A 845 -0.38 50.64 -29.73
N LEU A 846 0.60 49.85 -30.16
CA LEU A 846 0.72 48.39 -30.05
C LEU A 846 1.23 47.97 -28.66
N TYR A 847 0.70 46.84 -28.14
CA TYR A 847 1.44 45.62 -27.76
C TYR A 847 0.42 44.48 -27.44
N PRO A 848 0.79 43.20 -27.47
CA PRO A 848 0.21 42.23 -28.42
C PRO A 848 -0.80 41.23 -27.84
N GLY A 849 -1.76 40.88 -28.71
CA GLY A 849 -2.31 39.54 -28.96
C GLY A 849 -2.57 38.58 -27.79
N LYS A 850 -3.75 38.68 -27.16
CA LYS A 850 -4.43 37.52 -26.57
C LYS A 850 -5.20 36.80 -27.68
N GLN A 851 -4.65 35.69 -28.16
CA GLN A 851 -5.43 34.67 -28.87
C GLN A 851 -6.32 33.97 -27.84
N MET A 852 -7.63 34.25 -27.84
CA MET A 852 -8.62 33.35 -27.26
C MET A 852 -9.04 32.40 -28.36
N GLU A 853 -8.46 31.22 -28.33
CA GLU A 853 -8.86 30.07 -29.12
C GLU A 853 -10.09 29.43 -28.48
N VAL A 854 -11.04 29.11 -29.36
CA VAL A 854 -12.35 28.53 -29.05
C VAL A 854 -12.16 27.06 -28.69
N GLN A 855 -12.30 26.73 -27.40
CA GLN A 855 -12.50 25.35 -26.94
C GLN A 855 -13.95 24.95 -27.23
N LEU A 856 -14.14 24.25 -28.34
CA LEU A 856 -15.32 23.41 -28.59
C LEU A 856 -15.14 22.11 -27.79
N GLN A 857 -15.78 22.03 -26.64
CA GLN A 857 -16.00 20.75 -25.96
C GLN A 857 -17.22 20.10 -26.61
N THR A 858 -16.93 19.21 -27.57
CA THR A 858 -17.89 18.28 -28.16
C THR A 858 -18.35 17.27 -27.13
N LEU A 859 -19.67 17.03 -27.14
CA LEU A 859 -20.43 16.00 -26.42
C LEU A 859 -19.91 14.58 -26.63
#